data_AF-A0A1M5CE71-F1
#
_entry.id   AF-A0A1M5CE71-F1
#
_cell.length_a   1.000
_cell.length_b   1.000
_cell.length_c   1.000
_cell.angle_alpha   90.00
_cell.angle_beta   90.00
_cell.angle_gamma   90.00
#
_symmetry.space_group_name_H-M   'P 1'
#
loop_
_entity.id
_entity.type
_entity.pdbx_description
1 polymer ?
#
loop_
_entity_poly.entity_id
_entity_poly.type
_entity_poly.pdbx_seq_one_letter_code
_entity_poly.pdbx_strand_id
1 'polypeptide(L)'
;MDGTWDGAWVAERFGVALRTAVGAGRPLPELVGLALRRNPKRAHLLVSTVLGKHVPVDPRTVHGAGVDLGVAVRAVVGTLDVAVLGFAETATGLGHCVAEALGAPYLHSTRRRVATARDLAAFEEAHSHATGHRLLPEDPELLSRAEVVVLVDDELSTGRTARNTIAALHAVSPHRHYVLATLVDLRDAADRSAIADFAATLGVALDVVSLSAGSVEWPADFPSRAAELTARPDRGATCRPGEQTSPRFVVAHGWHAPDGGRHGVTFAQTRAMRAAAARVAAQLAPDLGDDVLVLGTEELMYAPTLIGVELAGQGVPVRVSSTTRSPVMALDESGYPIRSVLSFPSHDEADDGPGTRYAYNVARAEPWSDVVVVVDEDGDTAALRTGLLAQLSATCHRLHVVVLPTRRPLPAPLRGPAFGSYAADEVSWLLTDLSAVVLEAPTEEREEAIQSGGAHYAESLPVEYQPDEAYLRLFETALDASAERIAHAVGVVTEIVLAERGPGVVLASLARAGTPVGVLMRRWAAYRHGVDVPHHAVSIVRGRGIDTVALRWLAAHHDPAQVVFVDGWTGKGAIARELAAALATAAAELGVAFDPALAVLADPGSCVRTFGTREDFLVPSACLNSTVSGLVSRTVLNRRVLAPGTFHGAKFYRELAPADVSHRFLDAVTERFADVTARVDADWPVRQRADRTPTWAGWAEIERISAEYGIGDVTLVKPGVGETTRVLLRRVPWAVLVRAGAAEDLAHVLLLAEQRGVPVHEVPGLTYRCVGLIHPRFTRGATGADGRTAR
;
A
#
# COMPACT_ATOMS: atom_id res chain seq x y z
N MET A 1 -7.68 -33.14 39.72
CA MET A 1 -8.00 -31.86 40.37
C MET A 1 -6.90 -30.89 39.97
N ASP A 2 -7.03 -30.29 38.79
CA ASP A 2 -6.10 -29.25 38.35
C ASP A 2 -6.38 -28.01 39.21
N GLY A 3 -5.44 -27.70 40.11
CA GLY A 3 -5.55 -26.55 41.00
C GLY A 3 -5.74 -25.28 40.17
N THR A 4 -6.86 -24.60 40.40
CA THR A 4 -7.14 -23.29 39.81
C THR A 4 -6.02 -22.34 40.26
N TRP A 5 -5.38 -21.66 39.31
CA TRP A 5 -4.37 -20.68 39.65
C TRP A 5 -5.04 -19.51 40.40
N ASP A 6 -4.65 -19.30 41.66
CA ASP A 6 -5.20 -18.28 42.56
C ASP A 6 -4.35 -17.00 42.62
N GLY A 7 -3.28 -16.92 41.81
CA GLY A 7 -2.36 -15.78 41.81
C GLY A 7 -1.32 -15.76 42.93
N ALA A 8 -1.37 -16.69 43.90
CA ALA A 8 -0.65 -16.57 45.16
C ALA A 8 0.75 -17.21 45.19
N TRP A 9 1.09 -18.11 44.26
CA TRP A 9 2.34 -18.88 44.33
C TRP A 9 3.61 -18.03 44.47
N VAL A 10 3.72 -16.93 43.71
CA VAL A 10 4.89 -16.03 43.82
C VAL A 10 4.85 -15.28 45.16
N ALA A 11 3.66 -14.89 45.59
CA ALA A 11 3.46 -14.20 46.85
C ALA A 11 3.88 -15.07 48.05
N GLU A 12 3.42 -16.32 48.09
CA GLU A 12 3.72 -17.27 49.17
C GLU A 12 5.20 -17.67 49.21
N ARG A 13 5.81 -17.91 48.04
CA ARG A 13 7.18 -18.42 47.97
C ARG A 13 8.24 -17.32 48.14
N PHE A 14 7.95 -16.10 47.69
CA PHE A 14 8.91 -15.01 47.68
C PHE A 14 8.53 -13.81 48.57
N GLY A 15 7.37 -13.84 49.22
CA GLY A 15 6.89 -12.75 50.06
C GLY A 15 6.45 -11.51 49.28
N VAL A 16 6.13 -11.65 47.98
CA VAL A 16 5.66 -10.54 47.14
C VAL A 16 4.19 -10.27 47.42
N ALA A 17 3.83 -9.04 47.78
CA ALA A 17 2.45 -8.66 48.06
C ALA A 17 1.84 -7.87 46.90
N LEU A 18 0.72 -8.37 46.35
CA LEU A 18 -0.13 -7.66 45.41
C LEU A 18 -1.33 -7.08 46.19
N ARG A 19 -1.35 -5.75 46.39
CA ARG A 19 -2.36 -5.09 47.23
C ARG A 19 -3.32 -4.28 46.38
N THR A 20 -4.62 -4.54 46.52
CA THR A 20 -5.66 -3.71 45.88
C THR A 20 -5.84 -2.43 46.68
N ALA A 21 -5.89 -1.28 46.01
CA ALA A 21 -6.17 0.02 46.63
C ALA A 21 -7.61 0.09 47.16
N VAL A 22 -7.81 0.83 48.25
CA VAL A 22 -9.14 1.09 48.81
C VAL A 22 -9.96 1.88 47.80
N GLY A 23 -11.15 1.39 47.45
CA GLY A 23 -12.04 2.02 46.48
C GLY A 23 -11.76 1.67 45.02
N ALA A 24 -10.85 0.72 44.73
CA ALA A 24 -10.69 0.18 43.38
C ALA A 24 -11.98 -0.51 42.91
N GLY A 25 -12.31 -0.38 41.62
CA GLY A 25 -13.53 -0.95 41.05
C GLY A 25 -13.57 -2.49 41.10
N ARG A 26 -12.40 -3.14 40.94
CA ARG A 26 -12.23 -4.59 41.04
C ARG A 26 -10.98 -4.98 41.85
N PRO A 27 -10.98 -6.13 42.55
CA PRO A 27 -9.76 -6.69 43.15
C PRO A 27 -8.69 -7.02 42.10
N LEU A 28 -7.43 -6.68 42.38
CA LEU A 28 -6.31 -7.02 41.47
C LEU A 28 -6.22 -8.51 41.13
N PRO A 29 -6.40 -9.47 42.08
CA PRO A 29 -6.34 -10.91 41.78
C PRO A 29 -7.37 -11.41 40.75
N GLU A 30 -8.44 -10.65 40.49
CA GLU A 30 -9.39 -11.00 39.44
C GLU A 30 -8.89 -10.68 38.03
N LEU A 31 -7.95 -9.75 37.90
CA LEU A 31 -7.46 -9.21 36.62
C LEU A 31 -6.04 -9.68 36.30
N VAL A 32 -5.20 -9.82 37.33
CA VAL A 32 -3.78 -10.16 37.21
C VAL A 32 -3.31 -11.03 38.37
N GLY A 33 -2.34 -11.88 38.09
CA GLY A 33 -1.51 -12.52 39.11
C GLY A 33 -0.03 -12.42 38.75
N LEU A 34 0.84 -13.10 39.51
CA LEU A 34 2.30 -12.95 39.38
C LEU A 34 2.98 -14.19 38.80
N ALA A 35 3.90 -13.96 37.86
CA ALA A 35 4.87 -14.94 37.36
C ALA A 35 6.30 -14.42 37.52
N LEU A 36 7.30 -15.27 37.23
CA LEU A 36 8.71 -14.88 37.20
C LEU A 36 9.18 -14.60 35.78
N ARG A 37 9.98 -13.55 35.63
CA ARG A 37 10.61 -13.16 34.37
C ARG A 37 12.12 -13.39 34.43
N ARG A 38 12.72 -13.78 33.31
CA ARG A 38 14.19 -13.81 33.14
C ARG A 38 14.73 -12.39 32.95
N ASN A 39 14.58 -11.54 33.96
CA ASN A 39 15.09 -10.18 33.96
C ASN A 39 15.50 -9.75 35.38
N PRO A 40 16.79 -9.56 35.68
CA PRO A 40 17.26 -9.24 37.02
C PRO A 40 16.80 -7.87 37.53
N LYS A 41 16.42 -6.94 36.63
CA LYS A 41 15.89 -5.61 37.00
C LYS A 41 14.39 -5.62 37.29
N ARG A 42 13.64 -6.61 36.77
CA ARG A 42 12.19 -6.77 36.97
C ARG A 42 11.86 -8.26 36.99
N ALA A 43 12.10 -8.87 38.14
CA ALA A 43 12.07 -10.32 38.31
C ALA A 43 10.64 -10.91 38.36
N HIS A 44 9.61 -10.07 38.52
CA HIS A 44 8.21 -10.45 38.43
C HIS A 44 7.60 -10.01 37.08
N LEU A 45 6.50 -10.67 36.69
CA LEU A 45 5.64 -10.35 35.56
C LEU A 45 4.19 -10.38 36.04
N LEU A 46 3.39 -9.38 35.69
CA LEU A 46 1.94 -9.47 35.81
C LEU A 46 1.40 -10.33 34.66
N VAL A 47 0.70 -11.40 35.02
CA VAL A 47 0.02 -12.26 34.08
C VAL A 47 -1.46 -11.94 34.16
N SER A 48 -2.01 -11.41 33.07
CA SER A 48 -3.44 -11.15 32.99
C SER A 48 -4.24 -12.45 32.94
N THR A 49 -5.29 -12.51 33.76
CA THR A 49 -6.32 -13.56 33.77
C THR A 49 -7.46 -13.27 32.78
N VAL A 50 -7.46 -12.08 32.17
CA VAL A 50 -8.56 -11.58 31.34
C VAL A 50 -8.16 -11.22 29.91
N LEU A 51 -6.88 -11.22 29.53
CA LEU A 51 -6.46 -10.81 28.18
C LEU A 51 -6.16 -11.95 27.20
N GLY A 52 -6.07 -13.20 27.67
CA GLY A 52 -5.73 -14.31 26.78
C GLY A 52 -4.32 -14.19 26.17
N LYS A 53 -3.35 -13.58 26.86
CA LYS A 53 -1.98 -13.43 26.33
C LYS A 53 -1.05 -14.58 26.71
N HIS A 54 -1.08 -14.98 27.97
CA HIS A 54 -0.21 -16.04 28.51
C HIS A 54 -1.00 -17.25 29.03
N VAL A 55 -2.27 -17.05 29.36
CA VAL A 55 -3.19 -18.07 29.85
C VAL A 55 -4.37 -18.09 28.88
N PRO A 56 -4.78 -19.25 28.34
CA PRO A 56 -6.00 -19.35 27.55
C PRO A 56 -7.24 -18.96 28.38
N VAL A 57 -8.04 -18.03 27.87
CA VAL A 57 -9.18 -17.44 28.59
C VAL A 57 -10.45 -17.56 27.74
N ASP A 58 -11.62 -17.58 28.37
CA ASP A 58 -12.90 -17.45 27.64
C ASP A 58 -12.92 -16.15 26.82
N PRO A 59 -13.16 -16.20 25.50
CA PRO A 59 -13.14 -15.00 24.65
C PRO A 59 -14.13 -13.91 25.08
N ARG A 60 -15.24 -14.29 25.74
CA ARG A 60 -16.22 -13.34 26.26
C ARG A 60 -15.68 -12.55 27.45
N THR A 61 -14.81 -13.16 28.25
CA THR A 61 -14.09 -12.47 29.33
C THR A 61 -13.08 -11.47 28.75
N VAL A 62 -12.35 -11.85 27.70
CA VAL A 62 -11.40 -10.96 27.02
C VAL A 62 -12.10 -9.76 26.41
N HIS A 63 -13.16 -10.01 25.66
CA HIS A 63 -13.97 -8.95 25.07
C HIS A 63 -14.61 -8.06 26.13
N GLY A 64 -15.23 -8.66 27.16
CA GLY A 64 -15.89 -7.97 28.26
C GLY A 64 -14.97 -7.04 29.04
N ALA A 65 -13.74 -7.46 29.35
CA ALA A 65 -12.77 -6.60 30.05
C ALA A 65 -12.45 -5.32 29.27
N GLY A 66 -12.35 -5.40 27.94
CA GLY A 66 -12.15 -4.22 27.10
C GLY A 66 -13.40 -3.33 27.01
N VAL A 67 -14.60 -3.93 26.99
CA VAL A 67 -15.86 -3.18 27.05
C VAL A 67 -15.99 -2.43 28.37
N ASP A 68 -15.72 -3.07 29.50
CA ASP A 68 -15.76 -2.46 30.82
C ASP A 68 -14.81 -1.26 30.91
N LEU A 69 -13.59 -1.40 30.38
CA LEU A 69 -12.62 -0.31 30.33
C LEU A 69 -13.11 0.82 29.41
N GLY A 70 -13.72 0.51 28.27
CA GLY A 70 -14.34 1.50 27.39
C GLY A 70 -15.49 2.26 28.05
N VAL A 71 -16.33 1.59 28.84
CA VAL A 71 -17.38 2.25 29.65
C VAL A 71 -16.77 3.18 30.69
N ALA A 72 -15.70 2.75 31.38
CA ALA A 72 -15.00 3.60 32.34
C ALA A 72 -14.38 4.83 31.67
N VAL A 73 -13.82 4.68 30.46
CA VAL A 73 -13.32 5.81 29.66
C VAL A 73 -14.45 6.75 29.26
N ARG A 74 -15.59 6.21 28.80
CA ARG A 74 -16.76 7.01 28.41
C ARG A 74 -17.26 7.90 29.56
N ALA A 75 -17.19 7.42 30.79
CA ALA A 75 -17.57 8.18 31.98
C ALA A 75 -16.69 9.44 32.19
N VAL A 76 -15.43 9.42 31.74
CA VAL A 76 -14.51 10.56 31.86
C VAL A 76 -14.62 11.50 30.66
N VAL A 77 -14.67 10.97 29.44
CA VAL A 77 -14.65 11.78 28.20
C VAL A 77 -16.02 12.33 27.81
N GLY A 78 -17.11 11.83 28.42
CA GLY A 78 -18.47 12.30 28.12
C GLY A 78 -18.85 12.08 26.66
N THR A 79 -19.28 13.13 25.97
CA THR A 79 -19.69 13.09 24.54
C THR A 79 -18.60 13.54 23.58
N LEU A 80 -17.38 13.79 24.06
CA LEU A 80 -16.27 14.26 23.21
C LEU A 80 -15.94 13.23 22.13
N ASP A 81 -15.46 13.72 20.99
CA ASP A 81 -14.95 12.87 19.92
C ASP A 81 -13.61 12.26 20.33
N VAL A 82 -13.53 10.93 20.29
CA VAL A 82 -12.36 10.19 20.79
C VAL A 82 -11.74 9.33 19.70
N ALA A 83 -10.41 9.21 19.74
CA ALA A 83 -9.66 8.19 19.00
C ALA A 83 -8.86 7.35 20.00
N VAL A 84 -8.74 6.04 19.72
CA VAL A 84 -8.09 5.10 20.63
C VAL A 84 -6.79 4.58 20.03
N LEU A 85 -5.73 4.58 20.83
CA LEU A 85 -4.41 4.06 20.49
C LEU A 85 -4.02 2.92 21.46
N GLY A 86 -3.95 1.68 20.97
CA GLY A 86 -3.48 0.54 21.77
C GLY A 86 -1.98 0.33 21.68
N PHE A 87 -1.34 -0.08 22.78
CA PHE A 87 0.08 -0.46 22.76
C PHE A 87 0.29 -1.90 22.31
N ALA A 88 1.17 -2.09 21.33
CA ALA A 88 1.68 -3.42 21.05
C ALA A 88 2.50 -3.95 22.25
N GLU A 89 2.38 -5.21 22.63
CA GLU A 89 1.65 -6.26 21.92
C GLU A 89 0.33 -6.62 22.62
N THR A 90 0.34 -6.70 23.95
CA THR A 90 -0.78 -7.22 24.74
C THR A 90 -2.04 -6.35 24.65
N ALA A 91 -1.87 -5.03 24.55
CA ALA A 91 -2.99 -4.10 24.54
C ALA A 91 -3.59 -3.86 23.14
N THR A 92 -3.11 -4.53 22.08
CA THR A 92 -3.70 -4.37 20.73
C THR A 92 -5.13 -4.89 20.66
N GLY A 93 -5.42 -6.02 21.31
CA GLY A 93 -6.79 -6.55 21.41
C GLY A 93 -7.65 -5.72 22.37
N LEU A 94 -7.10 -5.39 23.54
CA LEU A 94 -7.77 -4.62 24.58
C LEU A 94 -8.20 -3.23 24.07
N GLY A 95 -7.28 -2.50 23.44
CA GLY A 95 -7.54 -1.18 22.87
C GLY A 95 -8.60 -1.20 21.79
N HIS A 96 -8.65 -2.26 20.98
CA HIS A 96 -9.69 -2.38 19.94
C HIS A 96 -11.07 -2.60 20.58
N CYS A 97 -11.17 -3.44 21.62
CA CYS A 97 -12.41 -3.60 22.39
C CYS A 97 -12.86 -2.28 23.06
N VAL A 98 -11.92 -1.49 23.59
CA VAL A 98 -12.20 -0.14 24.15
C VAL A 98 -12.74 0.79 23.07
N ALA A 99 -12.11 0.82 21.89
CA ALA A 99 -12.56 1.63 20.77
C ALA A 99 -13.95 1.24 20.28
N GLU A 100 -14.22 -0.07 20.20
CA GLU A 100 -15.53 -0.59 19.86
C GLU A 100 -16.60 -0.12 20.85
N ALA A 101 -16.36 -0.25 22.16
CA ALA A 101 -17.29 0.19 23.19
C ALA A 101 -17.54 1.70 23.16
N LEU A 102 -16.55 2.48 22.74
CA LEU A 102 -16.66 3.92 22.57
C LEU A 102 -17.31 4.34 21.25
N GLY A 103 -17.42 3.46 20.26
CA GLY A 103 -17.85 3.83 18.91
C GLY A 103 -16.78 4.61 18.12
N ALA A 104 -15.50 4.41 18.45
CA ALA A 104 -14.39 5.26 18.05
C ALA A 104 -13.49 4.62 16.97
N PRO A 105 -12.74 5.42 16.20
CA PRO A 105 -11.61 4.92 15.41
C PRO A 105 -10.50 4.37 16.32
N TYR A 106 -9.77 3.38 15.81
CA TYR A 106 -8.73 2.66 16.53
C TYR A 106 -7.43 2.56 15.72
N LEU A 107 -6.30 2.78 16.37
CA LEU A 107 -4.96 2.49 15.88
C LEU A 107 -4.21 1.70 16.97
N HIS A 108 -3.23 0.89 16.60
CA HIS A 108 -2.26 0.40 17.58
C HIS A 108 -0.82 0.62 17.12
N SER A 109 0.10 0.73 18.08
CA SER A 109 1.51 0.68 17.74
C SER A 109 1.88 -0.70 17.20
N THR A 110 2.93 -0.77 16.40
CA THR A 110 3.44 -2.03 15.85
C THR A 110 4.95 -2.06 15.84
N ARG A 111 5.50 -3.27 15.86
CA ARG A 111 6.93 -3.53 15.64
C ARG A 111 7.19 -4.18 14.27
N ARG A 112 6.14 -4.39 13.46
CA ARG A 112 6.26 -4.90 12.08
C ARG A 112 6.61 -3.77 11.14
N ARG A 113 7.47 -4.07 10.16
CA ARG A 113 7.72 -3.16 9.04
C ARG A 113 6.68 -3.40 7.95
N VAL A 114 6.08 -2.34 7.46
CA VAL A 114 5.17 -2.39 6.32
C VAL A 114 5.68 -1.42 5.26
N ALA A 115 6.26 -1.96 4.19
CA ALA A 115 6.99 -1.17 3.19
C ALA A 115 6.13 -0.08 2.52
N THR A 116 4.82 -0.28 2.41
CA THR A 116 3.89 0.67 1.80
C THR A 116 3.30 1.68 2.78
N ALA A 117 3.50 1.51 4.07
CA ALA A 117 2.96 2.38 5.11
C ALA A 117 3.97 3.48 5.48
N ARG A 118 3.47 4.68 5.77
CA ARG A 118 4.28 5.81 6.23
C ARG A 118 4.29 5.85 7.76
N ASP A 119 5.48 6.03 8.34
CA ASP A 119 5.62 6.32 9.76
C ASP A 119 5.00 7.69 10.09
N LEU A 120 3.97 7.71 10.94
CA LEU A 120 3.44 8.95 11.53
C LEU A 120 4.32 9.39 12.71
N ALA A 121 4.63 8.45 13.60
CA ALA A 121 5.49 8.66 14.76
C ALA A 121 6.16 7.35 15.17
N ALA A 122 7.30 7.44 15.85
CA ALA A 122 7.99 6.30 16.45
C ALA A 122 8.42 6.65 17.88
N PHE A 123 8.44 5.65 18.77
CA PHE A 123 8.84 5.81 20.16
C PHE A 123 9.48 4.54 20.71
N GLU A 124 10.36 4.69 21.69
CA GLU A 124 11.06 3.54 22.30
C GLU A 124 10.39 3.12 23.61
N GLU A 125 10.27 1.81 23.79
CA GLU A 125 9.90 1.22 25.06
C GLU A 125 11.15 1.02 25.92
N ALA A 126 11.25 1.75 27.02
CA ALA A 126 12.52 1.92 27.72
C ALA A 126 12.97 0.73 28.60
N HIS A 127 12.41 -0.47 28.37
CA HIS A 127 12.69 -1.70 29.12
C HIS A 127 12.90 -2.95 28.24
N SER A 128 12.85 -2.82 26.91
CA SER A 128 13.26 -3.87 25.97
C SER A 128 14.55 -3.46 25.26
N HIS A 129 15.47 -4.39 25.06
CA HIS A 129 16.64 -4.13 24.24
C HIS A 129 16.17 -3.79 22.81
N ALA A 130 16.32 -2.52 22.41
CA ALA A 130 16.27 -2.03 21.03
C ALA A 130 15.02 -2.36 20.17
N THR A 131 13.80 -2.27 20.69
CA THR A 131 12.58 -2.37 19.85
C THR A 131 11.79 -1.07 19.86
N GLY A 132 11.90 -0.30 18.78
CA GLY A 132 11.06 0.86 18.53
C GLY A 132 9.62 0.43 18.19
N HIS A 133 8.65 1.16 18.72
CA HIS A 133 7.25 1.10 18.31
C HIS A 133 7.01 2.15 17.22
N ARG A 134 6.16 1.79 16.24
CA ARG A 134 5.77 2.66 15.12
C ARG A 134 4.26 2.86 15.09
N LEU A 135 3.84 4.03 14.66
CA LEU A 135 2.46 4.32 14.28
C LEU A 135 2.38 4.41 12.75
N LEU A 136 1.65 3.49 12.13
CA LEU A 136 1.58 3.33 10.67
C LEU A 136 0.16 3.54 10.11
N PRO A 137 -0.57 4.61 10.47
CA PRO A 137 -1.94 4.78 9.98
C PRO A 137 -1.96 5.01 8.46
N GLU A 138 -2.92 4.39 7.77
CA GLU A 138 -3.22 4.65 6.37
C GLU A 138 -3.73 6.09 6.18
N ASP A 139 -4.54 6.56 7.12
CA ASP A 139 -4.99 7.94 7.22
C ASP A 139 -4.19 8.69 8.30
N PRO A 140 -3.24 9.57 7.93
CA PRO A 140 -2.39 10.27 8.91
C PRO A 140 -3.18 11.20 9.82
N GLU A 141 -4.38 11.60 9.43
CA GLU A 141 -5.23 12.49 10.22
C GLU A 141 -6.16 11.72 11.18
N LEU A 142 -6.19 10.38 11.14
CA LEU A 142 -7.09 9.54 11.94
C LEU A 142 -7.16 9.98 13.42
N LEU A 143 -6.01 10.22 14.04
CA LEU A 143 -5.93 10.67 15.44
C LEU A 143 -6.19 12.17 15.57
N SER A 144 -5.74 12.99 14.63
CA SER A 144 -5.83 14.46 14.69
C SER A 144 -7.26 15.01 14.65
N ARG A 145 -8.21 14.24 14.11
CA ARG A 145 -9.63 14.62 14.05
C ARG A 145 -10.37 14.46 15.38
N ALA A 146 -9.81 13.73 16.34
CA ALA A 146 -10.42 13.55 17.65
C ALA A 146 -10.07 14.69 18.61
N GLU A 147 -11.00 15.02 19.51
CA GLU A 147 -10.76 15.97 20.60
C GLU A 147 -9.90 15.33 21.70
N VAL A 148 -10.10 14.03 21.94
CA VAL A 148 -9.40 13.24 22.97
C VAL A 148 -8.73 12.02 22.36
N VAL A 149 -7.46 11.80 22.71
CA VAL A 149 -6.76 10.54 22.40
C VAL A 149 -6.66 9.66 23.64
N VAL A 150 -7.23 8.45 23.55
CA VAL A 150 -7.20 7.44 24.60
C VAL A 150 -6.07 6.46 24.31
N LEU A 151 -5.02 6.44 25.13
CA LEU A 151 -3.94 5.47 25.05
C LEU A 151 -4.28 4.28 25.95
N VAL A 152 -4.29 3.06 25.39
CA VAL A 152 -4.68 1.84 26.09
C VAL A 152 -3.49 0.92 26.28
N ASP A 153 -3.23 0.57 27.55
CA ASP A 153 -2.21 -0.40 27.95
C ASP A 153 -2.79 -1.48 28.87
N ASP A 154 -2.10 -2.61 29.07
CA ASP A 154 -2.56 -3.63 30.02
C ASP A 154 -2.21 -3.27 31.47
N GLU A 155 -1.02 -2.71 31.71
CA GLU A 155 -0.58 -2.21 33.02
C GLU A 155 -0.03 -0.77 32.97
N LEU A 156 -0.33 0.04 33.99
CA LEU A 156 0.33 1.32 34.21
C LEU A 156 1.23 1.24 35.44
N SER A 157 2.55 1.22 35.20
CA SER A 157 3.58 1.39 36.24
C SER A 157 4.14 2.81 36.17
N THR A 158 5.43 3.03 35.93
CA THR A 158 6.07 4.38 35.95
C THR A 158 5.48 5.45 35.00
N GLY A 159 4.58 5.06 34.09
CA GLY A 159 4.01 5.94 33.07
C GLY A 159 5.00 6.47 32.03
N ARG A 160 6.26 6.01 32.04
CA ARG A 160 7.30 6.51 31.14
C ARG A 160 7.01 6.21 29.67
N THR A 161 6.55 4.99 29.36
CA THR A 161 6.14 4.62 27.99
C THR A 161 5.03 5.54 27.49
N ALA A 162 3.94 5.67 28.26
CA ALA A 162 2.82 6.55 27.93
C ALA A 162 3.25 8.01 27.71
N ARG A 163 4.09 8.58 28.57
CA ARG A 163 4.61 9.95 28.41
C ARG A 163 5.48 10.11 27.16
N ASN A 164 6.36 9.16 26.88
CA ASN A 164 7.18 9.18 25.66
C ASN A 164 6.31 9.10 24.40
N THR A 165 5.28 8.26 24.42
CA THR A 165 4.31 8.16 23.31
C THR A 165 3.52 9.46 23.15
N ILE A 166 2.99 10.04 24.23
CA ILE A 166 2.29 11.32 24.16
C ILE A 166 3.20 12.41 23.62
N ALA A 167 4.46 12.50 24.07
CA ALA A 167 5.40 13.50 23.57
C ALA A 167 5.66 13.34 22.06
N ALA A 168 5.91 12.10 21.60
CA ALA A 168 6.14 11.80 20.19
C ALA A 168 4.89 12.10 19.33
N LEU A 169 3.70 11.71 19.81
CA LEU A 169 2.44 11.98 19.12
C LEU A 169 2.13 13.47 19.09
N HIS A 170 2.24 14.16 20.22
CA HIS A 170 1.93 15.59 20.35
C HIS A 170 2.82 16.47 19.47
N ALA A 171 4.05 16.03 19.18
CA ALA A 171 4.95 16.73 18.26
C ALA A 171 4.46 16.73 16.79
N VAL A 172 3.68 15.72 16.38
CA VAL A 172 3.18 15.59 14.99
C VAL A 172 1.67 15.81 14.89
N SER A 173 0.93 15.57 15.96
CA SER A 173 -0.52 15.70 16.09
C SER A 173 -0.85 16.18 17.51
N PRO A 174 -0.88 17.50 17.75
CA PRO A 174 -1.16 18.05 19.07
C PRO A 174 -2.63 17.86 19.47
N HIS A 175 -2.87 17.35 20.68
CA HIS A 175 -4.20 17.29 21.31
C HIS A 175 -4.22 18.03 22.63
N ARG A 176 -5.40 18.57 22.98
CA ARG A 176 -5.60 19.27 24.26
C ARG A 176 -5.86 18.31 25.41
N HIS A 177 -6.29 17.08 25.12
CA HIS A 177 -6.72 16.12 26.11
C HIS A 177 -6.28 14.70 25.73
N TYR A 178 -5.64 14.02 26.67
CA TYR A 178 -5.25 12.63 26.58
C TYR A 178 -5.85 11.85 27.77
N VAL A 179 -6.17 10.58 27.54
CA VAL A 179 -6.61 9.64 28.58
C VAL A 179 -5.69 8.42 28.55
N LEU A 180 -5.12 8.03 29.69
CA LEU A 180 -4.45 6.74 29.84
C LEU A 180 -5.45 5.73 30.42
N ALA A 181 -5.82 4.74 29.62
CA ALA A 181 -6.73 3.67 30.01
C ALA A 181 -5.95 2.37 30.22
N THR A 182 -6.11 1.72 31.37
CA THR A 182 -5.39 0.48 31.68
C THR A 182 -6.25 -0.52 32.46
N LEU A 183 -5.92 -1.81 32.43
CA LEU A 183 -6.59 -2.74 33.35
C LEU A 183 -6.20 -2.43 34.80
N VAL A 184 -4.91 -2.19 35.05
CA VAL A 184 -4.36 -2.03 36.40
C VAL A 184 -3.42 -0.82 36.50
N ASP A 185 -3.73 0.09 37.43
CA ASP A 185 -2.86 1.23 37.79
C ASP A 185 -2.05 0.91 39.05
N LEU A 186 -0.74 0.74 38.89
CA LEU A 186 0.21 0.39 39.95
C LEU A 186 1.17 1.54 40.31
N ARG A 187 0.87 2.75 39.86
CA ARG A 187 1.69 3.94 40.14
C ARG A 187 1.73 4.28 41.61
N ASP A 188 2.94 4.57 42.09
CA ASP A 188 3.14 5.23 43.36
C ASP A 188 2.87 6.74 43.28
N ALA A 189 3.08 7.45 44.39
CA ALA A 189 2.86 8.90 44.46
C ALA A 189 3.84 9.70 43.57
N ALA A 190 5.08 9.23 43.43
CA ALA A 190 6.09 9.90 42.61
C ALA A 190 5.76 9.77 41.12
N ASP A 191 5.33 8.59 40.68
CA ASP A 191 4.88 8.34 39.31
C ASP A 191 3.64 9.17 38.95
N ARG A 192 2.69 9.33 39.89
CA ARG A 192 1.51 10.20 39.71
C ARG A 192 1.93 11.67 39.55
N SER A 193 2.83 12.17 40.40
CA SER A 193 3.37 13.52 40.28
C SER A 193 4.08 13.72 38.93
N ALA A 194 4.89 12.74 38.51
CA ALA A 194 5.65 12.82 37.27
C ALA A 194 4.76 12.88 36.00
N ILE A 195 3.55 12.30 36.06
CA ILE A 195 2.52 12.42 35.02
C ILE A 195 1.86 13.80 35.06
N ALA A 196 1.52 14.32 36.24
CA ALA A 196 0.94 15.65 36.39
C ALA A 196 1.90 16.76 35.92
N ASP A 197 3.18 16.67 36.32
CA ASP A 197 4.23 17.61 35.92
C ASP A 197 4.46 17.58 34.40
N PHE A 198 4.41 16.39 33.80
CA PHE A 198 4.48 16.22 32.35
C PHE A 198 3.30 16.87 31.64
N ALA A 199 2.07 16.64 32.11
CA ALA A 199 0.87 17.24 31.55
C ALA A 199 0.90 18.77 31.64
N ALA A 200 1.33 19.31 32.78
CA ALA A 200 1.51 20.75 32.98
C ALA A 200 2.58 21.34 32.05
N THR A 201 3.70 20.64 31.87
CA THR A 201 4.79 21.06 30.96
C THR A 201 4.33 21.10 29.50
N LEU A 202 3.52 20.12 29.08
CA LEU A 202 3.00 20.04 27.72
C LEU A 202 1.77 20.95 27.50
N GLY A 203 1.15 21.44 28.58
CA GLY A 203 -0.06 22.27 28.52
C GLY A 203 -1.31 21.50 28.12
N VAL A 204 -1.42 20.24 28.53
CA VAL A 204 -2.53 19.32 28.16
C VAL A 204 -3.29 18.82 29.37
N ALA A 205 -4.56 18.44 29.20
CA ALA A 205 -5.28 17.63 30.16
C ALA A 205 -4.87 16.16 30.01
N LEU A 206 -4.62 15.47 31.13
CA LEU A 206 -4.21 14.07 31.15
C LEU A 206 -4.92 13.32 32.28
N ASP A 207 -5.95 12.55 31.91
CA ASP A 207 -6.69 11.70 32.86
C ASP A 207 -6.16 10.27 32.83
N VAL A 208 -6.35 9.56 33.95
CA VAL A 208 -6.05 8.13 34.04
C VAL A 208 -7.27 7.36 34.48
N VAL A 209 -7.61 6.32 33.73
CA VAL A 209 -8.74 5.43 33.95
C VAL A 209 -8.20 4.00 34.09
N SER A 210 -8.64 3.29 35.14
CA SER A 210 -8.33 1.88 35.30
C SER A 210 -9.48 1.07 35.87
N LEU A 211 -9.52 -0.23 35.56
CA LEU A 211 -10.49 -1.15 36.18
C LEU A 211 -10.13 -1.49 37.63
N SER A 212 -8.83 -1.48 37.93
CA SER A 212 -8.31 -1.65 39.28
C SER A 212 -7.07 -0.78 39.51
N ALA A 213 -6.75 -0.54 40.77
CA ALA A 213 -5.55 0.18 41.19
C ALA A 213 -4.96 -0.50 42.42
N GLY A 214 -3.65 -0.37 42.62
CA GLY A 214 -2.98 -0.95 43.79
C GLY A 214 -1.47 -0.82 43.77
N SER A 215 -0.79 -1.74 44.44
CA SER A 215 0.67 -1.77 44.52
C SER A 215 1.21 -3.20 44.49
N VAL A 216 2.47 -3.32 44.06
CA VAL A 216 3.24 -4.55 44.19
C VAL A 216 4.44 -4.24 45.09
N GLU A 217 4.53 -4.95 46.21
CA GLU A 217 5.62 -4.81 47.18
C GLU A 217 6.41 -6.12 47.22
N TRP A 218 7.73 -6.05 47.32
CA TRP A 218 8.56 -7.24 47.45
C TRP A 218 9.75 -7.02 48.41
N PRO A 219 10.25 -8.09 49.05
CA PRO A 219 11.46 -8.04 49.86
C PRO A 219 12.71 -7.67 49.05
N ALA A 220 13.71 -7.07 49.69
CA ALA A 220 14.93 -6.61 49.03
C ALA A 220 15.75 -7.75 48.37
N ASP A 221 15.65 -8.97 48.89
CA ASP A 221 16.31 -10.17 48.39
C ASP A 221 15.53 -10.88 47.25
N PHE A 222 14.31 -10.44 46.93
CA PHE A 222 13.46 -11.04 45.90
C PHE A 222 14.16 -11.16 44.53
N PRO A 223 14.78 -10.11 43.95
CA PRO A 223 15.40 -10.21 42.64
C PRO A 223 16.50 -11.28 42.57
N SER A 224 17.32 -11.40 43.61
CA SER A 224 18.39 -12.40 43.68
C SER A 224 17.82 -13.82 43.73
N ARG A 225 16.82 -14.05 44.60
CA ARG A 225 16.16 -15.36 44.74
C ARG A 225 15.40 -15.77 43.48
N ALA A 226 14.73 -14.82 42.83
CA ALA A 226 14.06 -15.05 41.56
C ALA A 226 15.07 -15.34 40.43
N ALA A 227 16.23 -14.68 40.41
CA ALA A 227 17.29 -14.95 39.46
C ALA A 227 17.85 -16.38 39.60
N GLU A 228 18.06 -16.87 40.84
CA GLU A 228 18.50 -18.25 41.09
C GLU A 228 17.52 -19.30 40.53
N LEU A 229 16.21 -19.04 40.65
CA LEU A 229 15.20 -19.95 40.14
C LEU A 229 15.06 -19.88 38.61
N THR A 230 15.07 -18.66 38.06
CA THR A 230 14.92 -18.41 36.61
C THR A 230 16.15 -18.75 35.78
N ALA A 231 17.32 -18.90 36.40
CA ALA A 231 18.54 -19.43 35.77
C ALA A 231 18.46 -20.94 35.46
N ARG A 232 17.49 -21.65 36.04
CA ARG A 232 17.26 -23.07 35.76
C ARG A 232 16.54 -23.23 34.41
N PRO A 233 16.77 -24.33 33.68
CA PRO A 233 15.97 -24.65 32.49
C PRO A 233 14.49 -24.70 32.82
N ASP A 234 13.64 -24.31 31.86
CA ASP A 234 12.18 -24.41 32.02
C ASP A 234 11.79 -25.86 32.31
N ARG A 235 10.91 -26.03 33.31
CA ARG A 235 10.33 -27.32 33.69
C ARG A 235 8.84 -27.28 33.44
N GLY A 236 8.45 -26.89 32.23
CA GLY A 236 7.06 -26.81 31.83
C GLY A 236 6.45 -28.19 31.60
N ALA A 237 5.12 -28.26 31.68
CA ALA A 237 4.33 -29.43 31.36
C ALA A 237 4.60 -29.82 29.91
N THR A 238 4.86 -31.10 29.69
CA THR A 238 4.97 -31.67 28.35
C THR A 238 3.61 -32.22 27.95
N CYS A 239 3.20 -31.96 26.71
CA CYS A 239 2.02 -32.61 26.15
C CYS A 239 2.30 -34.09 25.91
N ARG A 240 1.33 -34.96 26.21
CA ARG A 240 1.37 -36.32 25.66
C ARG A 240 1.30 -36.20 24.13
N PRO A 241 2.12 -36.95 23.36
CA PRO A 241 2.07 -36.85 21.92
C PRO A 241 0.67 -37.22 21.42
N GLY A 242 -0.02 -36.24 20.81
CA GLY A 242 -1.20 -36.53 20.00
C GLY A 242 -0.82 -37.29 18.73
N GLU A 243 -1.81 -37.90 18.07
CA GLU A 243 -1.62 -38.46 16.74
C GLU A 243 -1.24 -37.31 15.77
N GLN A 244 -0.17 -37.48 14.99
CA GLN A 244 0.28 -36.42 14.08
C GLN A 244 -0.77 -36.19 12.98
N THR A 245 -1.39 -35.02 12.99
CA THR A 245 -2.36 -34.62 11.97
C THR A 245 -1.83 -33.54 11.05
N SER A 246 -2.17 -33.63 9.77
CA SER A 246 -1.89 -32.58 8.79
C SER A 246 -2.78 -31.35 9.05
N PRO A 247 -2.23 -30.11 8.97
CA PRO A 247 -3.03 -28.90 9.12
C PRO A 247 -4.11 -28.80 8.04
N ARG A 248 -5.34 -28.43 8.42
CA ARG A 248 -6.39 -28.04 7.49
C ARG A 248 -6.35 -26.51 7.31
N PHE A 249 -6.09 -26.08 6.09
CA PHE A 249 -6.09 -24.65 5.75
C PHE A 249 -7.51 -24.20 5.39
N VAL A 250 -7.98 -23.19 6.12
CA VAL A 250 -9.23 -22.48 5.86
C VAL A 250 -8.85 -21.07 5.47
N VAL A 251 -8.90 -20.77 4.18
CA VAL A 251 -8.82 -19.37 3.74
C VAL A 251 -10.11 -18.71 4.22
N ALA A 252 -10.02 -17.57 4.92
CA ALA A 252 -11.16 -16.89 5.51
C ALA A 252 -12.08 -16.28 4.43
N HIS A 253 -12.80 -17.14 3.69
CA HIS A 253 -13.71 -16.75 2.64
C HIS A 253 -14.80 -15.85 3.26
N GLY A 254 -14.87 -14.60 2.81
CA GLY A 254 -15.80 -13.61 3.37
C GLY A 254 -15.23 -12.67 4.43
N TRP A 255 -13.94 -12.74 4.77
CA TRP A 255 -13.27 -11.71 5.59
C TRP A 255 -13.03 -10.43 4.77
N HIS A 256 -14.10 -9.70 4.50
CA HIS A 256 -14.07 -8.41 3.80
C HIS A 256 -13.96 -7.24 4.79
N ALA A 257 -12.96 -7.29 5.66
CA ALA A 257 -12.69 -6.28 6.69
C ALA A 257 -11.18 -6.21 6.95
N PRO A 258 -10.67 -5.17 7.63
CA PRO A 258 -9.28 -5.14 8.08
C PRO A 258 -8.92 -6.36 8.93
N ASP A 259 -7.65 -6.79 8.88
CA ASP A 259 -7.09 -7.85 9.74
C ASP A 259 -6.91 -7.38 11.19
N GLY A 260 -6.62 -6.09 11.39
CA GLY A 260 -6.46 -5.48 12.71
C GLY A 260 -6.39 -3.95 12.66
N GLY A 261 -6.06 -3.35 13.80
CA GLY A 261 -5.95 -1.88 13.96
C GLY A 261 -4.62 -1.27 13.51
N ARG A 262 -3.67 -2.05 12.95
CA ARG A 262 -2.29 -1.62 12.67
C ARG A 262 -2.22 -0.34 11.83
N HIS A 263 -3.12 -0.23 10.85
CA HIS A 263 -3.16 0.86 9.89
C HIS A 263 -4.30 1.86 10.14
N GLY A 264 -4.92 1.79 11.32
CA GLY A 264 -6.11 2.59 11.61
C GLY A 264 -7.37 1.91 11.08
N VAL A 265 -8.40 1.85 11.92
CA VAL A 265 -9.72 1.38 11.53
C VAL A 265 -10.79 2.32 12.06
N THR A 266 -11.79 2.57 11.24
CA THR A 266 -13.00 3.29 11.62
C THR A 266 -13.94 2.38 12.42
N PHE A 267 -14.90 2.98 13.12
CA PHE A 267 -15.94 2.20 13.79
C PHE A 267 -16.78 1.37 12.82
N ALA A 268 -17.05 1.89 11.62
CA ALA A 268 -17.74 1.15 10.56
C ALA A 268 -16.96 -0.11 10.13
N GLN A 269 -15.64 0.00 10.00
CA GLN A 269 -14.78 -1.16 9.71
C GLN A 269 -14.74 -2.14 10.89
N THR A 270 -14.75 -1.67 12.13
CA THR A 270 -14.86 -2.54 13.32
C THR A 270 -16.16 -3.36 13.30
N ARG A 271 -17.28 -2.75 12.92
CA ARG A 271 -18.54 -3.50 12.69
C ARG A 271 -18.45 -4.50 11.54
N ALA A 272 -17.72 -4.18 10.47
CA ALA A 272 -17.47 -5.13 9.39
C ALA A 272 -16.61 -6.32 9.86
N MET A 273 -15.63 -6.10 10.75
CA MET A 273 -14.83 -7.17 11.37
C MET A 273 -15.70 -8.11 12.21
N ARG A 274 -16.66 -7.60 12.99
CA ARG A 274 -17.66 -8.42 13.71
C ARG A 274 -18.44 -9.33 12.76
N ALA A 275 -18.98 -8.76 11.69
CA ALA A 275 -19.72 -9.54 10.68
C ALA A 275 -18.84 -10.55 9.94
N ALA A 276 -17.57 -10.23 9.70
CA ALA A 276 -16.59 -11.16 9.14
C ALA A 276 -16.28 -12.32 10.11
N ALA A 277 -16.08 -12.04 11.39
CA ALA A 277 -15.85 -13.04 12.42
C ALA A 277 -17.02 -14.01 12.56
N ALA A 278 -18.26 -13.52 12.53
CA ALA A 278 -19.46 -14.37 12.57
C ALA A 278 -19.50 -15.36 11.38
N ARG A 279 -19.14 -14.89 10.17
CA ARG A 279 -19.07 -15.75 8.97
C ARG A 279 -17.99 -16.81 9.07
N VAL A 280 -16.80 -16.44 9.54
CA VAL A 280 -15.69 -17.40 9.75
C VAL A 280 -16.06 -18.42 10.83
N ALA A 281 -16.63 -17.97 11.95
CA ALA A 281 -17.08 -18.86 13.02
C ALA A 281 -18.14 -19.86 12.52
N ALA A 282 -19.13 -19.41 11.74
CA ALA A 282 -20.13 -20.29 11.14
C ALA A 282 -19.55 -21.34 10.16
N GLN A 283 -18.44 -21.02 9.49
CA GLN A 283 -17.72 -21.99 8.62
C GLN A 283 -16.94 -23.02 9.43
N LEU A 284 -16.37 -22.61 10.57
CA LEU A 284 -15.54 -23.47 11.41
C LEU A 284 -16.38 -24.38 12.33
N ALA A 285 -17.45 -23.85 12.93
CA ALA A 285 -18.21 -24.51 13.99
C ALA A 285 -18.65 -25.95 13.69
N PRO A 286 -19.13 -26.32 12.47
CA PRO A 286 -19.52 -27.70 12.16
C PRO A 286 -18.36 -28.70 12.25
N ASP A 287 -17.14 -28.21 12.09
CA ASP A 287 -15.92 -28.99 12.09
C ASP A 287 -15.16 -28.89 13.41
N LEU A 288 -15.69 -28.29 14.48
CA LEU A 288 -14.99 -28.14 15.77
C LEU A 288 -15.51 -29.11 16.83
N GLY A 289 -14.62 -29.51 17.74
CA GLY A 289 -14.91 -30.40 18.86
C GLY A 289 -15.32 -29.67 20.14
N ASP A 290 -15.09 -30.29 21.29
CA ASP A 290 -15.57 -29.88 22.61
C ASP A 290 -14.51 -29.25 23.53
N ASP A 291 -13.25 -29.11 23.10
CA ASP A 291 -12.23 -28.30 23.78
C ASP A 291 -11.34 -27.59 22.74
N VAL A 292 -11.74 -26.36 22.39
CA VAL A 292 -11.14 -25.59 21.29
C VAL A 292 -10.26 -24.46 21.81
N LEU A 293 -9.08 -24.31 21.21
CA LEU A 293 -8.23 -23.13 21.38
C LEU A 293 -8.20 -22.30 20.09
N VAL A 294 -8.55 -21.02 20.16
CA VAL A 294 -8.29 -20.04 19.09
C VAL A 294 -7.02 -19.27 19.45
N LEU A 295 -5.98 -19.39 18.63
CA LEU A 295 -4.66 -18.81 18.88
C LEU A 295 -4.36 -17.70 17.86
N GLY A 296 -4.24 -16.46 18.34
CA GLY A 296 -3.73 -15.34 17.54
C GLY A 296 -2.20 -15.26 17.55
N THR A 297 -1.63 -14.47 16.65
CA THR A 297 -0.18 -14.28 16.55
C THR A 297 0.24 -12.89 16.99
N GLU A 298 1.03 -12.80 18.06
CA GLU A 298 1.64 -11.57 18.56
C GLU A 298 0.62 -10.42 18.70
N GLU A 299 0.68 -9.42 17.83
CA GLU A 299 -0.20 -8.23 17.84
C GLU A 299 -1.60 -8.49 17.23
N LEU A 300 -1.81 -9.60 16.54
CA LEU A 300 -3.10 -10.01 15.97
C LEU A 300 -3.96 -10.70 17.03
N MET A 301 -4.52 -9.93 17.97
CA MET A 301 -5.32 -10.46 19.08
C MET A 301 -6.84 -10.24 18.93
N TYR A 302 -7.26 -9.13 18.32
CA TYR A 302 -8.67 -8.76 18.26
C TYR A 302 -9.50 -9.70 17.37
N ALA A 303 -9.08 -9.93 16.12
CA ALA A 303 -9.77 -10.83 15.19
C ALA A 303 -9.95 -12.27 15.74
N PRO A 304 -8.91 -12.94 16.29
CA PRO A 304 -9.10 -14.23 16.96
C PRO A 304 -10.04 -14.17 18.17
N THR A 305 -10.01 -13.07 18.94
CA THR A 305 -10.97 -12.86 20.05
C THR A 305 -12.41 -12.79 19.53
N LEU A 306 -12.66 -12.05 18.44
CA LEU A 306 -13.98 -11.98 17.81
C LEU A 306 -14.46 -13.35 17.32
N ILE A 307 -13.60 -14.09 16.61
CA ILE A 307 -13.93 -15.44 16.14
C ILE A 307 -14.28 -16.33 17.34
N GLY A 308 -13.49 -16.27 18.42
CA GLY A 308 -13.77 -16.99 19.66
C GLY A 308 -15.12 -16.61 20.28
N VAL A 309 -15.47 -15.32 20.35
CA VAL A 309 -16.77 -14.85 20.88
C VAL A 309 -17.92 -15.44 20.06
N GLU A 310 -17.82 -15.41 18.74
CA GLU A 310 -18.86 -15.92 17.83
C GLU A 310 -18.99 -17.45 17.91
N LEU A 311 -17.88 -18.17 18.05
CA LEU A 311 -17.88 -19.63 18.29
C LEU A 311 -18.54 -19.96 19.64
N ALA A 312 -18.18 -19.23 20.70
CA ALA A 312 -18.80 -19.41 22.02
C ALA A 312 -20.31 -19.14 21.98
N GLY A 313 -20.75 -18.13 21.22
CA GLY A 313 -22.17 -17.83 20.98
C GLY A 313 -22.93 -18.95 20.27
N GLN A 314 -22.24 -19.78 19.49
CA GLN A 314 -22.77 -20.98 18.84
C GLN A 314 -22.69 -22.24 19.74
N GLY A 315 -22.24 -22.09 20.99
CA GLY A 315 -22.15 -23.18 21.96
C GLY A 315 -20.85 -23.98 21.90
N VAL A 316 -19.85 -23.56 21.12
CA VAL A 316 -18.53 -24.21 21.07
C VAL A 316 -17.77 -23.89 22.36
N PRO A 317 -17.26 -24.88 23.11
CA PRO A 317 -16.40 -24.63 24.27
C PRO A 317 -15.02 -24.17 23.81
N VAL A 318 -14.80 -22.86 23.80
CA VAL A 318 -13.61 -22.23 23.22
C VAL A 318 -12.88 -21.35 24.21
N ARG A 319 -11.54 -21.38 24.15
CA ARG A 319 -10.65 -20.42 24.79
C ARG A 319 -9.82 -19.69 23.74
N VAL A 320 -9.38 -18.48 24.04
CA VAL A 320 -8.46 -17.69 23.22
C VAL A 320 -7.11 -17.54 23.89
N SER A 321 -6.05 -17.60 23.09
CA SER A 321 -4.69 -17.26 23.51
C SER A 321 -3.96 -16.51 22.39
N SER A 322 -2.72 -16.07 22.64
CA SER A 322 -1.86 -15.45 21.65
C SER A 322 -0.40 -15.87 21.82
N THR A 323 0.36 -15.87 20.73
CA THR A 323 1.82 -15.98 20.80
C THR A 323 2.45 -14.67 21.30
N THR A 324 3.71 -14.71 21.74
CA THR A 324 4.44 -13.53 22.21
C THR A 324 5.92 -13.64 21.95
N ARG A 325 6.59 -12.49 21.88
CA ARG A 325 8.06 -12.38 21.85
C ARG A 325 8.72 -12.39 23.23
N SER A 326 7.94 -12.18 24.30
CA SER A 326 8.49 -11.99 25.65
C SER A 326 8.83 -13.33 26.30
N PRO A 327 10.10 -13.58 26.68
CA PRO A 327 10.46 -14.80 27.40
C PRO A 327 9.99 -14.74 28.86
N VAL A 328 9.16 -15.71 29.24
CA VAL A 328 8.64 -15.96 30.59
C VAL A 328 9.07 -17.35 31.04
N MET A 329 9.40 -17.50 32.33
CA MET A 329 9.78 -18.80 32.89
C MET A 329 8.55 -19.70 32.97
N ALA A 330 8.66 -20.92 32.45
CA ALA A 330 7.64 -21.96 32.59
C ALA A 330 8.03 -22.97 33.68
N LEU A 331 7.09 -23.22 34.59
CA LEU A 331 7.25 -24.11 35.73
C LEU A 331 5.95 -24.88 35.98
N ASP A 332 5.99 -26.20 35.80
CA ASP A 332 4.84 -27.08 36.02
C ASP A 332 4.66 -27.41 37.51
N GLU A 333 4.40 -26.36 38.30
CA GLU A 333 4.00 -26.48 39.70
C GLU A 333 2.56 -26.01 39.88
N SER A 334 1.80 -26.71 40.72
CA SER A 334 0.44 -26.30 41.05
C SER A 334 0.43 -24.87 41.62
N GLY A 335 -0.45 -24.01 41.11
CA GLY A 335 -0.55 -22.62 41.53
C GLY A 335 0.40 -21.64 40.80
N TYR A 336 1.31 -22.10 39.93
CA TYR A 336 2.10 -21.19 39.08
C TYR A 336 1.37 -20.89 37.75
N PRO A 337 1.31 -19.63 37.28
CA PRO A 337 0.52 -19.26 36.10
C PRO A 337 1.00 -19.85 34.77
N ILE A 338 2.32 -19.99 34.61
CA ILE A 338 2.93 -20.34 33.32
C ILE A 338 3.46 -21.76 33.43
N ARG A 339 2.59 -22.73 33.14
CA ARG A 339 2.89 -24.14 33.33
C ARG A 339 3.52 -24.79 32.11
N SER A 340 3.35 -24.24 30.91
CA SER A 340 4.02 -24.76 29.71
C SER A 340 4.42 -23.68 28.73
N VAL A 341 5.36 -24.02 27.84
CA VAL A 341 5.87 -23.13 26.79
C VAL A 341 6.15 -23.93 25.53
N LEU A 342 5.64 -23.44 24.40
CA LEU A 342 6.10 -23.78 23.06
C LEU A 342 7.06 -22.69 22.59
N SER A 343 8.18 -23.05 21.98
CA SER A 343 9.22 -22.11 21.53
C SER A 343 9.58 -22.36 20.07
N PHE A 344 9.30 -21.42 19.18
CA PHE A 344 9.44 -21.59 17.74
C PHE A 344 10.14 -20.37 17.11
N PRO A 345 10.73 -20.49 15.91
CA PRO A 345 11.30 -19.33 15.21
C PRO A 345 10.19 -18.35 14.80
N SER A 346 10.52 -17.06 14.78
CA SER A 346 9.64 -16.03 14.23
C SER A 346 9.26 -16.37 12.79
N HIS A 347 8.02 -16.07 12.44
CA HIS A 347 7.46 -16.30 11.11
C HIS A 347 7.06 -15.00 10.40
N ASP A 348 7.27 -13.85 11.04
CA ASP A 348 7.01 -12.51 10.50
C ASP A 348 8.27 -11.63 10.48
N GLU A 349 8.22 -10.52 9.72
CA GLU A 349 9.27 -9.51 9.64
C GLU A 349 9.04 -8.39 10.67
N ALA A 350 9.68 -8.53 11.84
CA ALA A 350 9.66 -7.54 12.91
C ALA A 350 11.00 -6.79 13.05
N ASP A 351 10.96 -5.61 13.69
CA ASP A 351 12.13 -4.74 13.92
C ASP A 351 13.25 -5.41 14.76
N ASP A 352 12.91 -6.40 15.59
CA ASP A 352 13.88 -7.20 16.37
C ASP A 352 14.59 -8.30 15.55
N GLY A 353 14.26 -8.45 14.27
CA GLY A 353 14.83 -9.46 13.38
C GLY A 353 14.33 -10.87 13.67
N PRO A 354 14.97 -11.90 13.09
CA PRO A 354 14.61 -13.28 13.38
C PRO A 354 14.90 -13.59 14.86
N GLY A 355 13.89 -14.09 15.57
CA GLY A 355 14.03 -14.41 17.00
C GLY A 355 13.11 -15.57 17.41
N THR A 356 13.28 -16.05 18.64
CA THR A 356 12.36 -17.03 19.21
C THR A 356 11.05 -16.36 19.61
N ARG A 357 9.93 -17.04 19.35
CA ARG A 357 8.58 -16.70 19.78
C ARG A 357 8.04 -17.81 20.67
N TYR A 358 7.08 -17.45 21.50
CA TYR A 358 6.57 -18.30 22.56
C TYR A 358 5.04 -18.40 22.51
N ALA A 359 4.51 -19.57 22.85
CA ALA A 359 3.10 -19.74 23.20
C ALA A 359 3.00 -20.44 24.55
N TYR A 360 2.37 -19.77 25.52
CA TYR A 360 2.32 -20.24 26.91
C TYR A 360 1.01 -20.97 27.21
N ASN A 361 1.09 -21.99 28.07
CA ASN A 361 -0.05 -22.79 28.51
C ASN A 361 -0.86 -23.47 27.38
N VAL A 362 -0.26 -23.62 26.21
CA VAL A 362 -0.87 -24.31 25.05
C VAL A 362 -0.61 -25.81 25.12
N ALA A 363 0.63 -26.21 25.42
CA ALA A 363 0.95 -27.61 25.67
C ALA A 363 0.39 -28.02 27.04
N ARG A 364 -0.61 -28.90 27.04
CA ARG A 364 -1.31 -29.38 28.25
C ARG A 364 -1.14 -30.89 28.37
N ALA A 365 -1.41 -31.45 29.55
CA ALA A 365 -1.29 -32.90 29.75
C ALA A 365 -2.18 -33.70 28.78
N GLU A 366 -3.40 -33.22 28.57
CA GLU A 366 -4.33 -33.70 27.55
C GLU A 366 -4.35 -32.72 26.35
N PRO A 367 -4.30 -33.22 25.11
CA PRO A 367 -4.34 -32.39 23.92
C PRO A 367 -5.71 -31.71 23.73
N TRP A 368 -5.72 -30.57 23.06
CA TRP A 368 -6.95 -29.90 22.63
C TRP A 368 -7.70 -30.77 21.60
N SER A 369 -9.03 -30.68 21.56
CA SER A 369 -9.77 -31.27 20.44
C SER A 369 -9.36 -30.58 19.14
N ASP A 370 -9.29 -29.26 19.18
CA ASP A 370 -8.97 -28.42 18.04
C ASP A 370 -8.14 -27.20 18.45
N VAL A 371 -7.15 -26.87 17.62
CA VAL A 371 -6.49 -25.57 17.66
C VAL A 371 -6.78 -24.85 16.35
N VAL A 372 -7.31 -23.64 16.45
CA VAL A 372 -7.54 -22.72 15.33
C VAL A 372 -6.49 -21.61 15.41
N VAL A 373 -5.48 -21.66 14.54
CA VAL A 373 -4.48 -20.60 14.42
C VAL A 373 -5.00 -19.53 13.48
N VAL A 374 -5.07 -18.29 13.96
CA VAL A 374 -5.47 -17.13 13.15
C VAL A 374 -4.23 -16.31 12.85
N VAL A 375 -3.92 -16.16 11.56
CA VAL A 375 -2.75 -15.44 11.05
C VAL A 375 -3.16 -14.52 9.91
N ASP A 376 -2.46 -13.42 9.69
CA ASP A 376 -2.62 -12.62 8.46
C ASP A 376 -1.79 -13.20 7.29
N GLU A 377 -2.13 -12.83 6.06
CA GLU A 377 -1.51 -13.32 4.82
C GLU A 377 0.03 -13.21 4.84
N ASP A 378 0.57 -12.08 5.31
CA ASP A 378 2.02 -11.89 5.44
C ASP A 378 2.67 -12.84 6.47
N GLY A 379 1.90 -13.34 7.44
CA GLY A 379 2.34 -14.30 8.44
C GLY A 379 2.25 -15.77 8.00
N ASP A 380 1.55 -16.10 6.91
CA ASP A 380 1.42 -17.47 6.36
C ASP A 380 2.68 -17.91 5.58
N THR A 381 3.80 -17.95 6.30
CA THR A 381 5.12 -18.23 5.73
C THR A 381 5.53 -19.70 5.86
N ALA A 382 6.60 -20.11 5.17
CA ALA A 382 7.19 -21.43 5.38
C ALA A 382 7.68 -21.62 6.83
N ALA A 383 8.17 -20.56 7.47
CA ALA A 383 8.61 -20.58 8.87
C ALA A 383 7.45 -20.80 9.85
N LEU A 384 6.24 -20.28 9.55
CA LEU A 384 5.03 -20.61 10.32
C LEU A 384 4.78 -22.13 10.31
N ARG A 385 4.88 -22.76 9.13
CA ARG A 385 4.61 -24.19 8.92
C ARG A 385 5.62 -25.09 9.63
N THR A 386 6.92 -24.79 9.51
CA THR A 386 7.99 -25.60 10.14
C THR A 386 8.23 -25.27 11.60
N GLY A 387 7.75 -24.10 12.07
CA GLY A 387 7.83 -23.64 13.45
C GLY A 387 6.55 -23.91 14.24
N LEU A 388 5.71 -22.89 14.38
CA LEU A 388 4.53 -22.92 15.25
C LEU A 388 3.58 -24.07 14.92
N LEU A 389 3.20 -24.27 13.65
CA LEU A 389 2.22 -25.30 13.28
C LEU A 389 2.76 -26.71 13.54
N ALA A 390 4.05 -26.94 13.29
CA ALA A 390 4.71 -28.20 13.61
C ALA A 390 4.63 -28.50 15.12
N GLN A 391 4.84 -27.50 15.98
CA GLN A 391 4.72 -27.68 17.43
C GLN A 391 3.27 -27.90 17.89
N LEU A 392 2.33 -27.15 17.32
CA LEU A 392 0.91 -27.27 17.68
C LEU A 392 0.32 -28.62 17.29
N SER A 393 0.80 -29.25 16.21
CA SER A 393 0.33 -30.57 15.79
C SER A 393 0.52 -31.66 16.86
N ALA A 394 1.44 -31.47 17.81
CA ALA A 394 1.63 -32.36 18.95
C ALA A 394 0.72 -32.04 20.16
N THR A 395 -0.03 -30.94 20.11
CA THR A 395 -0.85 -30.42 21.22
C THR A 395 -2.35 -30.49 20.99
N CYS A 396 -2.80 -30.98 19.83
CA CYS A 396 -4.21 -31.07 19.48
C CYS A 396 -4.51 -32.26 18.58
N HIS A 397 -5.77 -32.70 18.53
CA HIS A 397 -6.23 -33.72 17.59
C HIS A 397 -6.43 -33.17 16.18
N ARG A 398 -6.79 -31.90 16.03
CA ARG A 398 -6.97 -31.25 14.72
C ARG A 398 -6.46 -29.83 14.75
N LEU A 399 -5.73 -29.45 13.70
CA LEU A 399 -5.16 -28.13 13.53
C LEU A 399 -5.80 -27.43 12.34
N HIS A 400 -6.42 -26.29 12.59
CA HIS A 400 -7.02 -25.42 11.59
C HIS A 400 -6.21 -24.14 11.47
N VAL A 401 -5.98 -23.67 10.25
CA VAL A 401 -5.29 -22.40 9.99
C VAL A 401 -6.24 -21.47 9.26
N VAL A 402 -6.57 -20.34 9.90
CA VAL A 402 -7.38 -19.27 9.33
C VAL A 402 -6.45 -18.16 8.86
N VAL A 403 -6.40 -17.92 7.56
CA VAL A 403 -5.58 -16.85 6.96
C VAL A 403 -6.47 -15.64 6.65
N LEU A 404 -6.18 -14.51 7.30
CA LEU A 404 -6.85 -13.24 7.09
C LEU A 404 -6.12 -12.43 5.99
N PRO A 405 -6.84 -11.81 5.04
CA PRO A 405 -6.21 -10.90 4.09
C PRO A 405 -5.53 -9.73 4.82
N THR A 406 -4.23 -9.53 4.64
CA THR A 406 -3.51 -8.42 5.27
C THR A 406 -3.94 -7.09 4.66
N ARG A 407 -4.36 -6.12 5.49
CA ARG A 407 -4.60 -4.75 5.02
C ARG A 407 -3.27 -4.11 4.67
N ARG A 408 -3.08 -3.76 3.39
CA ARG A 408 -1.90 -3.03 2.91
C ARG A 408 -2.32 -1.61 2.53
N PRO A 409 -1.87 -0.57 3.28
CA PRO A 409 -2.08 0.81 2.88
C PRO A 409 -1.58 1.02 1.46
N LEU A 410 -2.37 1.74 0.65
CA LEU A 410 -1.96 2.10 -0.69
C LEU A 410 -0.98 3.30 -0.63
N PRO A 411 0.05 3.35 -1.49
CA PRO A 411 0.98 4.47 -1.48
C PRO A 411 0.29 5.80 -1.82
N ALA A 412 0.79 6.89 -1.26
CA ALA A 412 0.31 8.22 -1.59
C ALA A 412 0.81 8.67 -2.98
N PRO A 413 -0.02 9.38 -3.78
CA PRO A 413 0.42 9.95 -5.05
C PRO A 413 1.51 11.01 -4.87
N LEU A 414 2.48 11.07 -5.80
CA LEU A 414 3.48 12.14 -5.84
C LEU A 414 2.94 13.37 -6.57
N ARG A 415 3.50 14.56 -6.27
CA ARG A 415 3.10 15.84 -6.87
C ARG A 415 4.31 16.76 -7.08
N GLY A 416 4.21 17.70 -8.03
CA GLY A 416 5.20 18.75 -8.20
C GLY A 416 5.17 19.75 -7.02
N PRO A 417 6.27 20.48 -6.75
CA PRO A 417 7.58 20.37 -7.39
C PRO A 417 8.45 19.25 -6.81
N ALA A 418 7.94 18.47 -5.84
CA ALA A 418 8.70 17.37 -5.24
C ALA A 418 8.98 16.26 -6.26
N PHE A 419 8.02 15.97 -7.14
CA PHE A 419 8.16 15.02 -8.23
C PHE A 419 7.47 15.53 -9.51
N GLY A 420 8.29 15.72 -10.55
CA GLY A 420 7.86 16.29 -11.83
C GLY A 420 7.71 17.82 -11.78
N SER A 421 7.72 18.45 -12.96
CA SER A 421 7.63 19.91 -13.08
C SER A 421 6.23 20.48 -13.26
N TYR A 422 5.22 19.64 -13.52
CA TYR A 422 3.82 20.07 -13.54
C TYR A 422 3.36 20.56 -12.16
N ALA A 423 2.36 21.46 -12.14
CA ALA A 423 1.83 21.99 -10.89
C ALA A 423 1.11 20.90 -10.07
N ALA A 424 1.14 21.03 -8.74
CA ALA A 424 0.63 20.01 -7.82
C ALA A 424 -0.86 19.72 -8.00
N ASP A 425 -1.64 20.70 -8.46
CA ASP A 425 -3.07 20.63 -8.71
C ASP A 425 -3.42 20.12 -10.12
N GLU A 426 -2.48 20.16 -11.07
CA GLU A 426 -2.70 19.74 -12.46
C GLU A 426 -2.59 18.24 -12.66
N VAL A 427 -1.71 17.58 -11.92
CA VAL A 427 -1.53 16.12 -11.99
C VAL A 427 -0.98 15.59 -10.67
N SER A 428 -1.45 14.40 -10.31
CA SER A 428 -0.76 13.57 -9.33
C SER A 428 -0.25 12.29 -9.98
N TRP A 429 0.93 11.86 -9.56
CA TRP A 429 1.60 10.70 -10.14
C TRP A 429 1.34 9.48 -9.26
N LEU A 430 0.64 8.49 -9.82
CA LEU A 430 0.55 7.15 -9.21
C LEU A 430 1.80 6.37 -9.62
N LEU A 431 2.96 6.87 -9.17
CA LEU A 431 4.29 6.35 -9.46
C LEU A 431 5.15 6.39 -8.19
N THR A 432 6.15 5.52 -8.14
CA THR A 432 7.19 5.51 -7.10
C THR A 432 8.39 6.33 -7.55
N ASP A 433 8.92 7.22 -6.70
CA ASP A 433 10.10 8.03 -7.01
C ASP A 433 11.37 7.16 -6.96
N LEU A 434 12.00 6.95 -8.12
CA LEU A 434 13.25 6.24 -8.28
C LEU A 434 14.43 7.18 -8.61
N SER A 435 14.29 8.49 -8.42
CA SER A 435 15.35 9.47 -8.77
C SER A 435 16.70 9.16 -8.11
N ALA A 436 16.70 8.60 -6.90
CA ALA A 436 17.92 8.22 -6.19
C ALA A 436 18.57 6.90 -6.67
N VAL A 437 17.88 6.13 -7.52
CA VAL A 437 18.35 4.83 -8.00
C VAL A 437 19.08 4.98 -9.33
N VAL A 438 20.26 4.40 -9.45
CA VAL A 438 20.99 4.34 -10.73
C VAL A 438 20.32 3.29 -11.63
N LEU A 439 19.63 3.75 -12.68
CA LEU A 439 18.88 2.89 -13.60
C LEU A 439 19.31 3.09 -15.06
N GLU A 440 20.05 4.16 -15.32
CA GLU A 440 20.54 4.55 -16.63
C GLU A 440 21.74 3.67 -16.99
N ALA A 441 21.61 2.94 -18.11
CA ALA A 441 22.70 2.14 -18.67
C ALA A 441 22.91 2.49 -20.15
N PRO A 442 24.14 2.42 -20.68
CA PRO A 442 24.43 2.59 -22.10
C PRO A 442 23.57 1.68 -22.98
N THR A 443 23.17 2.18 -24.17
CA THR A 443 22.25 1.47 -25.07
C THR A 443 22.73 0.07 -25.45
N GLU A 444 24.05 -0.10 -25.65
CA GLU A 444 24.65 -1.38 -26.08
C GLU A 444 24.54 -2.47 -24.99
N GLU A 445 24.81 -2.12 -23.73
CA GLU A 445 24.70 -3.04 -22.59
C GLU A 445 23.25 -3.48 -22.34
N ARG A 446 22.28 -2.58 -22.63
CA ARG A 446 20.85 -2.88 -22.52
C ARG A 446 20.37 -3.82 -23.62
N GLU A 447 20.81 -3.59 -24.86
CA GLU A 447 20.44 -4.46 -25.98
C GLU A 447 20.97 -5.88 -25.78
N GLU A 448 22.19 -6.05 -25.25
CA GLU A 448 22.77 -7.35 -24.90
C GLU A 448 22.00 -8.05 -23.76
N ALA A 449 21.61 -7.32 -22.70
CA ALA A 449 20.84 -7.87 -21.58
C ALA A 449 19.40 -8.28 -21.98
N ILE A 450 18.78 -7.54 -22.89
CA ILE A 450 17.44 -7.86 -23.42
C ILE A 450 17.51 -9.04 -24.40
N GLN A 451 18.51 -9.07 -25.29
CA GLN A 451 18.68 -10.14 -26.28
C GLN A 451 19.12 -11.48 -25.67
N SER A 452 19.85 -11.46 -24.56
CA SER A 452 20.21 -12.66 -23.78
C SER A 452 19.06 -13.19 -22.91
N GLY A 453 17.90 -12.52 -22.91
CA GLY A 453 16.73 -12.90 -22.11
C GLY A 453 16.84 -12.59 -20.61
N GLY A 454 17.90 -11.87 -20.19
CA GLY A 454 18.22 -11.59 -18.80
C GLY A 454 17.50 -10.38 -18.18
N ALA A 455 16.91 -9.48 -19.00
CA ALA A 455 16.23 -8.27 -18.53
C ALA A 455 15.13 -7.77 -19.48
N HIS A 456 14.10 -7.11 -18.95
CA HIS A 456 13.05 -6.46 -19.75
C HIS A 456 13.35 -4.95 -19.94
N TYR A 457 12.93 -4.33 -21.06
CA TYR A 457 13.24 -2.91 -21.34
C TYR A 457 12.73 -1.92 -20.27
N ALA A 458 11.71 -2.33 -19.51
CA ALA A 458 11.10 -1.55 -18.44
C ALA A 458 11.86 -1.67 -17.11
N GLU A 459 12.93 -2.49 -17.05
CA GLU A 459 13.72 -2.67 -15.83
C GLU A 459 14.88 -1.66 -15.70
N SER A 460 15.19 -0.93 -16.78
CA SER A 460 16.27 0.08 -16.87
C SER A 460 15.87 1.25 -17.76
N LEU A 461 16.52 2.40 -17.59
CA LEU A 461 16.27 3.60 -18.37
C LEU A 461 17.40 3.86 -19.39
N PRO A 462 17.11 4.38 -20.59
CA PRO A 462 18.15 4.97 -21.43
C PRO A 462 18.61 6.29 -20.83
N VAL A 463 19.87 6.67 -21.07
CA VAL A 463 20.37 8.01 -20.75
C VAL A 463 19.50 9.06 -21.47
N GLU A 464 19.06 10.07 -20.72
CA GLU A 464 18.24 11.14 -21.26
C GLU A 464 19.11 12.13 -22.04
N TYR A 465 18.81 12.30 -23.33
CA TYR A 465 19.59 13.18 -24.20
C TYR A 465 19.07 14.62 -24.10
N GLN A 466 19.98 15.57 -23.87
CA GLN A 466 19.66 16.98 -23.92
C GLN A 466 19.59 17.45 -25.39
N PRO A 467 18.45 18.00 -25.85
CA PRO A 467 18.32 18.64 -27.15
C PRO A 467 19.42 19.66 -27.43
N ASP A 468 19.96 19.66 -28.66
CA ASP A 468 20.75 20.80 -29.12
C ASP A 468 19.83 22.00 -29.47
N GLU A 469 20.44 23.18 -29.71
CA GLU A 469 19.67 24.38 -30.06
C GLU A 469 18.88 24.24 -31.37
N ALA A 470 19.38 23.46 -32.33
CA ALA A 470 18.68 23.24 -33.59
C ALA A 470 17.38 22.46 -33.36
N TYR A 471 17.41 21.50 -32.44
CA TYR A 471 16.26 20.69 -32.08
C TYR A 471 15.24 21.45 -31.22
N LEU A 472 15.69 22.36 -30.35
CA LEU A 472 14.80 23.28 -29.64
C LEU A 472 14.08 24.24 -30.60
N ARG A 473 14.77 24.76 -31.63
CA ARG A 473 14.12 25.58 -32.67
C ARG A 473 13.08 24.79 -33.47
N LEU A 474 13.34 23.51 -33.74
CA LEU A 474 12.36 22.63 -34.39
C LEU A 474 11.11 22.47 -33.51
N PHE A 475 11.29 22.30 -32.20
CA PHE A 475 10.18 22.25 -31.26
C PHE A 475 9.35 23.54 -31.25
N GLU A 476 9.96 24.72 -31.13
CA GLU A 476 9.22 25.99 -31.13
C GLU A 476 8.48 26.19 -32.46
N THR A 477 9.11 25.89 -33.59
CA THR A 477 8.46 25.97 -34.92
C THR A 477 7.25 25.03 -35.01
N ALA A 478 7.40 23.79 -34.52
CA ALA A 478 6.31 22.83 -34.50
C ALA A 478 5.18 23.25 -33.56
N LEU A 479 5.52 23.84 -32.41
CA LEU A 479 4.56 24.35 -31.44
C LEU A 479 3.74 25.49 -32.04
N ASP A 480 4.39 26.51 -32.59
CA ASP A 480 3.71 27.65 -33.21
C ASP A 480 2.78 27.22 -34.35
N ALA A 481 3.21 26.26 -35.18
CA ALA A 481 2.44 25.77 -36.32
C ALA A 481 1.25 24.84 -35.94
N SER A 482 1.27 24.24 -34.75
CA SER A 482 0.30 23.21 -34.36
C SER A 482 -0.54 23.53 -33.12
N ALA A 483 -0.19 24.56 -32.33
CA ALA A 483 -0.86 24.89 -31.07
C ALA A 483 -2.38 25.04 -31.21
N GLU A 484 -2.86 25.75 -32.25
CA GLU A 484 -4.29 25.91 -32.51
C GLU A 484 -4.97 24.58 -32.87
N ARG A 485 -4.31 23.72 -33.66
CA ARG A 485 -4.85 22.39 -34.03
C ARG A 485 -4.95 21.49 -32.80
N ILE A 486 -3.94 21.54 -31.93
CA ILE A 486 -3.92 20.79 -30.67
C ILE A 486 -5.01 21.30 -29.74
N ALA A 487 -5.15 22.61 -29.56
CA ALA A 487 -6.19 23.22 -28.73
C ALA A 487 -7.59 22.79 -29.18
N HIS A 488 -7.85 22.77 -30.48
CA HIS A 488 -9.12 22.29 -31.02
C HIS A 488 -9.34 20.80 -30.75
N ALA A 489 -8.34 19.96 -30.99
CA ALA A 489 -8.44 18.52 -30.72
C ALA A 489 -8.64 18.23 -29.22
N VAL A 490 -7.98 18.98 -28.33
CA VAL A 490 -8.19 18.94 -26.88
C VAL A 490 -9.63 19.32 -26.53
N GLY A 491 -10.15 20.42 -27.09
CA GLY A 491 -11.53 20.81 -26.83
C GLY A 491 -12.52 19.73 -27.28
N VAL A 492 -12.38 19.23 -28.50
CA VAL A 492 -13.25 18.18 -29.04
C VAL A 492 -13.24 16.90 -28.18
N VAL A 493 -12.06 16.39 -27.82
CA VAL A 493 -11.98 15.15 -27.02
C VAL A 493 -12.50 15.36 -25.60
N THR A 494 -12.27 16.54 -25.02
CA THR A 494 -12.77 16.90 -23.69
C THR A 494 -14.29 16.98 -23.66
N GLU A 495 -14.91 17.68 -24.63
CA GLU A 495 -16.38 17.78 -24.70
C GLU A 495 -17.04 16.42 -24.91
N ILE A 496 -16.46 15.56 -25.76
CA ILE A 496 -16.95 14.19 -25.95
C ILE A 496 -16.88 13.40 -24.65
N VAL A 497 -15.76 13.48 -23.92
CA VAL A 497 -15.58 12.79 -22.64
C VAL A 497 -16.56 13.30 -21.58
N LEU A 498 -16.72 14.62 -21.44
CA LEU A 498 -17.67 15.23 -20.51
C LEU A 498 -19.11 14.85 -20.83
N ALA A 499 -19.47 14.78 -22.12
CA ALA A 499 -20.81 14.38 -22.52
C ALA A 499 -21.08 12.87 -22.29
N GLU A 500 -20.05 12.03 -22.31
CA GLU A 500 -20.17 10.58 -22.09
C GLU A 500 -20.13 10.17 -20.61
N ARG A 501 -19.43 10.93 -19.76
CA ARG A 501 -19.23 10.61 -18.34
C ARG A 501 -19.96 11.54 -17.38
N GLY A 502 -20.21 12.77 -17.79
CA GLY A 502 -20.68 13.84 -16.94
C GLY A 502 -19.54 14.58 -16.20
N PRO A 503 -19.89 15.53 -15.32
CA PRO A 503 -18.91 16.39 -14.64
C PRO A 503 -18.09 15.68 -13.56
N GLY A 504 -18.46 14.45 -13.16
CA GLY A 504 -17.72 13.65 -12.18
C GLY A 504 -16.58 12.82 -12.77
N VAL A 505 -16.20 13.06 -14.03
CA VAL A 505 -15.16 12.32 -14.72
C VAL A 505 -13.80 12.45 -14.02
N VAL A 506 -13.00 11.39 -14.09
CA VAL A 506 -11.62 11.35 -13.57
C VAL A 506 -10.69 10.96 -14.70
N LEU A 507 -9.63 11.74 -14.93
CA LEU A 507 -8.65 11.47 -15.97
C LEU A 507 -7.50 10.62 -15.41
N ALA A 508 -7.26 9.45 -16.02
CA ALA A 508 -6.11 8.60 -15.75
C ALA A 508 -5.17 8.59 -16.98
N SER A 509 -4.25 9.56 -17.05
CA SER A 509 -3.33 9.65 -18.19
C SER A 509 -2.23 8.60 -18.13
N LEU A 510 -1.91 8.01 -19.28
CA LEU A 510 -0.76 7.12 -19.41
C LEU A 510 0.51 7.97 -19.35
N ALA A 511 1.39 7.63 -18.39
CA ALA A 511 2.54 8.44 -18.05
C ALA A 511 3.41 8.81 -19.27
N ARG A 512 3.89 10.06 -19.28
CA ARG A 512 4.55 10.77 -20.39
C ARG A 512 3.61 11.23 -21.48
N ALA A 513 3.24 10.39 -22.44
CA ALA A 513 2.57 10.86 -23.66
C ALA A 513 1.14 11.37 -23.38
N GLY A 514 0.41 10.70 -22.48
CA GLY A 514 -0.92 11.13 -22.07
C GLY A 514 -0.93 12.28 -21.08
N THR A 515 0.12 12.45 -20.27
CA THR A 515 0.11 13.42 -19.17
C THR A 515 -0.12 14.87 -19.59
N PRO A 516 0.61 15.44 -20.58
CA PRO A 516 0.32 16.78 -21.08
C PRO A 516 -1.12 16.92 -21.61
N VAL A 517 -1.64 15.87 -22.25
CA VAL A 517 -3.02 15.88 -22.78
C VAL A 517 -4.04 15.88 -21.66
N GLY A 518 -3.85 15.07 -20.61
CA GLY A 518 -4.70 15.10 -19.43
C GLY A 518 -4.71 16.46 -18.74
N VAL A 519 -3.55 17.14 -18.65
CA VAL A 519 -3.47 18.52 -18.14
C VAL A 519 -4.25 19.48 -19.03
N LEU A 520 -4.08 19.42 -20.36
CA LEU A 520 -4.80 20.28 -21.30
C LEU A 520 -6.32 20.04 -21.29
N MET A 521 -6.76 18.79 -21.17
CA MET A 521 -8.19 18.45 -21.03
C MET A 521 -8.77 19.04 -19.74
N ARG A 522 -8.04 18.94 -18.62
CA ARG A 522 -8.42 19.60 -17.36
C ARG A 522 -8.52 21.11 -17.52
N ARG A 523 -7.50 21.75 -18.11
CA ARG A 523 -7.51 23.20 -18.37
C ARG A 523 -8.69 23.62 -19.26
N TRP A 524 -9.03 22.83 -20.28
CA TRP A 524 -10.19 23.09 -21.13
C TRP A 524 -11.50 22.99 -20.35
N ALA A 525 -11.70 21.93 -19.56
CA ALA A 525 -12.89 21.75 -18.74
C ALA A 525 -13.09 22.91 -17.73
N ALA A 526 -12.01 23.36 -17.11
CA ALA A 526 -12.01 24.52 -16.23
C ALA A 526 -12.34 25.81 -17.00
N TYR A 527 -11.70 26.03 -18.16
CA TYR A 527 -11.95 27.21 -19.00
C TYR A 527 -13.39 27.29 -19.52
N ARG A 528 -13.93 26.17 -20.03
CA ARG A 528 -15.22 26.14 -20.74
C ARG A 528 -16.42 26.00 -19.81
N HIS A 529 -16.25 25.26 -18.70
CA HIS A 529 -17.35 24.85 -17.83
C HIS A 529 -17.13 25.19 -16.35
N GLY A 530 -15.94 25.68 -15.96
CA GLY A 530 -15.61 25.93 -14.54
C GLY A 530 -15.52 24.65 -13.72
N VAL A 531 -15.34 23.49 -14.35
CA VAL A 531 -15.27 22.18 -13.70
C VAL A 531 -13.82 21.82 -13.42
N ASP A 532 -13.51 21.48 -12.17
CA ASP A 532 -12.23 20.89 -11.81
C ASP A 532 -12.31 19.36 -11.94
N VAL A 533 -11.48 18.83 -12.83
CA VAL A 533 -11.45 17.40 -13.16
C VAL A 533 -10.23 16.76 -12.50
N PRO A 534 -10.40 15.78 -11.60
CA PRO A 534 -9.27 15.06 -11.02
C PRO A 534 -8.41 14.38 -12.09
N HIS A 535 -7.09 14.52 -11.99
CA HIS A 535 -6.14 13.99 -12.96
C HIS A 535 -4.98 13.24 -12.29
N HIS A 536 -4.81 11.99 -12.71
CA HIS A 536 -3.79 11.07 -12.23
C HIS A 536 -2.97 10.53 -13.42
N ALA A 537 -1.65 10.50 -13.29
CA ALA A 537 -0.77 9.83 -14.24
C ALA A 537 -0.45 8.41 -13.76
N VAL A 538 -0.66 7.41 -14.61
CA VAL A 538 -0.52 5.98 -14.31
C VAL A 538 0.47 5.28 -15.24
N SER A 539 1.12 4.24 -14.74
CA SER A 539 2.03 3.43 -15.54
C SER A 539 1.29 2.32 -16.30
N ILE A 540 1.65 2.16 -17.57
CA ILE A 540 1.41 0.94 -18.34
C ILE A 540 2.70 0.53 -19.03
N VAL A 541 2.99 -0.78 -19.01
CA VAL A 541 4.19 -1.35 -19.63
C VAL A 541 3.75 -2.43 -20.61
N ARG A 542 4.03 -2.22 -21.90
CA ARG A 542 3.69 -3.20 -22.95
C ARG A 542 4.28 -4.58 -22.62
N GLY A 543 3.45 -5.62 -22.71
CA GLY A 543 3.80 -7.01 -22.38
C GLY A 543 3.81 -7.32 -20.89
N ARG A 544 3.50 -6.34 -20.03
CA ARG A 544 3.44 -6.48 -18.57
C ARG A 544 2.14 -5.93 -17.97
N GLY A 545 1.34 -5.20 -18.75
CA GLY A 545 0.09 -4.62 -18.32
C GLY A 545 0.21 -3.26 -17.61
N ILE A 546 -0.92 -2.83 -17.06
CA ILE A 546 -1.09 -1.60 -16.29
C ILE A 546 -0.77 -1.84 -14.82
N ASP A 547 -0.33 -0.80 -14.12
CA ASP A 547 -0.07 -0.86 -12.68
C ASP A 547 -1.34 -1.18 -11.88
N THR A 548 -1.41 -2.37 -11.30
CA THR A 548 -2.56 -2.84 -10.52
C THR A 548 -2.67 -2.17 -9.14
N VAL A 549 -1.57 -1.62 -8.60
CA VAL A 549 -1.61 -0.80 -7.37
C VAL A 549 -2.27 0.53 -7.68
N ALA A 550 -1.95 1.13 -8.83
CA ALA A 550 -2.61 2.36 -9.30
C ALA A 550 -4.11 2.14 -9.56
N LEU A 551 -4.51 1.00 -10.14
CA LEU A 551 -5.93 0.66 -10.31
C LEU A 551 -6.67 0.49 -8.97
N ARG A 552 -6.06 -0.21 -8.00
CA ARG A 552 -6.64 -0.32 -6.65
C ARG A 552 -6.78 1.05 -5.99
N TRP A 553 -5.80 1.94 -6.18
CA TRP A 553 -5.87 3.30 -5.68
C TRP A 553 -7.00 4.08 -6.33
N LEU A 554 -7.13 4.03 -7.65
CA LEU A 554 -8.23 4.69 -8.37
C LEU A 554 -9.59 4.16 -7.91
N ALA A 555 -9.76 2.85 -7.78
CA ALA A 555 -11.01 2.23 -7.33
C ALA A 555 -11.35 2.55 -5.86
N ALA A 556 -10.35 2.79 -5.02
CA ALA A 556 -10.55 3.14 -3.62
C ALA A 556 -10.94 4.61 -3.42
N HIS A 557 -10.63 5.49 -4.38
CA HIS A 557 -10.83 6.95 -4.26
C HIS A 557 -11.88 7.50 -5.23
N HIS A 558 -12.17 6.79 -6.31
CA HIS A 558 -13.06 7.23 -7.39
C HIS A 558 -13.97 6.08 -7.83
N ASP A 559 -15.13 6.42 -8.42
CA ASP A 559 -15.95 5.44 -9.11
C ASP A 559 -15.21 4.94 -10.37
N PRO A 560 -14.90 3.62 -10.48
CA PRO A 560 -14.24 3.05 -11.65
C PRO A 560 -14.94 3.36 -12.99
N ALA A 561 -16.27 3.54 -12.99
CA ALA A 561 -17.03 3.88 -14.18
C ALA A 561 -16.79 5.33 -14.67
N GLN A 562 -16.31 6.22 -13.79
CA GLN A 562 -16.00 7.61 -14.09
C GLN A 562 -14.55 7.83 -14.55
N VAL A 563 -13.69 6.81 -14.41
CA VAL A 563 -12.29 6.90 -14.81
C VAL A 563 -12.16 6.74 -16.33
N VAL A 564 -11.48 7.70 -16.97
CA VAL A 564 -11.15 7.68 -18.40
C VAL A 564 -9.64 7.66 -18.58
N PHE A 565 -9.14 6.64 -19.28
CA PHE A 565 -7.73 6.55 -19.62
C PHE A 565 -7.39 7.47 -20.79
N VAL A 566 -6.30 8.24 -20.65
CA VAL A 566 -5.91 9.26 -21.65
C VAL A 566 -4.50 9.02 -22.19
N ASP A 567 -4.32 9.11 -23.50
CA ASP A 567 -3.01 9.10 -24.16
C ASP A 567 -2.86 10.24 -25.18
N GLY A 568 -1.62 10.54 -25.56
CA GLY A 568 -1.31 11.61 -26.50
C GLY A 568 -1.57 11.23 -27.96
N TRP A 569 -1.24 10.00 -28.35
CA TRP A 569 -1.35 9.59 -29.74
C TRP A 569 -1.40 8.07 -29.85
N THR A 570 -2.23 7.56 -30.76
CA THR A 570 -2.26 6.14 -31.09
C THR A 570 -2.08 5.94 -32.59
N GLY A 571 -0.96 5.33 -32.97
CA GLY A 571 -0.72 4.94 -34.36
C GLY A 571 -1.47 3.66 -34.69
N LYS A 572 -0.87 2.53 -34.32
CA LYS A 572 -1.43 1.21 -34.61
C LYS A 572 -2.27 0.59 -33.50
N GLY A 573 -2.67 1.37 -32.49
CA GLY A 573 -3.50 0.85 -31.40
C GLY A 573 -2.82 -0.13 -30.44
N ALA A 574 -1.49 -0.19 -30.42
CA ALA A 574 -0.76 -1.13 -29.55
C ALA A 574 -1.06 -0.90 -28.06
N ILE A 575 -1.10 0.35 -27.62
CA ILE A 575 -1.43 0.72 -26.23
C ILE A 575 -2.92 0.49 -25.93
N ALA A 576 -3.82 0.77 -26.88
CA ALA A 576 -5.25 0.50 -26.70
C ALA A 576 -5.52 -1.00 -26.47
N ARG A 577 -4.84 -1.89 -27.22
CA ARG A 577 -4.92 -3.35 -27.02
C ARG A 577 -4.33 -3.79 -25.68
N GLU A 578 -3.15 -3.27 -25.32
CA GLU A 578 -2.50 -3.59 -24.04
C GLU A 578 -3.37 -3.16 -22.87
N LEU A 579 -3.93 -1.95 -22.91
CA LEU A 579 -4.81 -1.42 -21.87
C LEU A 579 -6.06 -2.29 -21.71
N ALA A 580 -6.75 -2.61 -22.81
CA ALA A 580 -7.96 -3.43 -22.76
C ALA A 580 -7.66 -4.83 -22.18
N ALA A 581 -6.56 -5.46 -22.59
CA ALA A 581 -6.16 -6.76 -22.05
C ALA A 581 -5.77 -6.67 -20.56
N ALA A 582 -5.01 -5.65 -20.17
CA ALA A 582 -4.57 -5.46 -18.80
C ALA A 582 -5.74 -5.18 -17.84
N LEU A 583 -6.73 -4.38 -18.27
CA LEU A 583 -7.92 -4.11 -17.48
C LEU A 583 -8.84 -5.33 -17.35
N ALA A 584 -8.94 -6.17 -18.39
CA ALA A 584 -9.68 -7.43 -18.30
C ALA A 584 -9.06 -8.38 -17.26
N THR A 585 -7.73 -8.52 -17.27
CA THR A 585 -7.01 -9.30 -16.25
C THR A 585 -7.22 -8.70 -14.86
N ALA A 586 -7.04 -7.38 -14.71
CA ALA A 586 -7.22 -6.71 -13.43
C ALA A 586 -8.65 -6.82 -12.90
N ALA A 587 -9.67 -6.80 -13.76
CA ALA A 587 -11.05 -6.97 -13.33
C ALA A 587 -11.33 -8.37 -12.74
N ALA A 588 -10.72 -9.41 -13.30
CA ALA A 588 -10.81 -10.76 -12.76
C ALA A 588 -10.06 -10.91 -11.42
N GLU A 589 -8.92 -10.24 -11.27
CA GLU A 589 -8.10 -10.32 -10.05
C GLU A 589 -8.62 -9.44 -8.91
N LEU A 590 -9.06 -8.22 -9.22
CA LEU A 590 -9.45 -7.20 -8.25
C LEU A 590 -10.95 -7.19 -7.95
N GLY A 591 -11.77 -7.82 -8.79
CA GLY A 591 -13.23 -7.73 -8.71
C GLY A 591 -13.78 -6.34 -9.06
N VAL A 592 -12.97 -5.48 -9.68
CA VAL A 592 -13.32 -4.11 -10.07
C VAL A 592 -13.11 -3.92 -11.57
N ALA A 593 -14.17 -3.51 -12.27
CA ALA A 593 -14.12 -3.26 -13.71
C ALA A 593 -14.00 -1.76 -14.02
N PHE A 594 -13.04 -1.41 -14.87
CA PHE A 594 -12.91 -0.09 -15.48
C PHE A 594 -13.32 -0.15 -16.95
N ASP A 595 -13.78 0.95 -17.53
CA ASP A 595 -14.02 1.03 -18.98
C ASP A 595 -12.67 1.01 -19.73
N PRO A 596 -12.43 0.03 -20.64
CA PRO A 596 -11.18 -0.08 -21.36
C PRO A 596 -11.01 0.93 -22.51
N ALA A 597 -12.01 1.77 -22.77
CA ALA A 597 -11.95 2.77 -23.82
C ALA A 597 -10.86 3.82 -23.52
N LEU A 598 -9.84 3.86 -24.39
CA LEU A 598 -8.81 4.88 -24.37
C LEU A 598 -9.29 6.15 -25.09
N ALA A 599 -9.18 7.30 -24.44
CA ALA A 599 -9.31 8.61 -25.06
C ALA A 599 -7.94 9.11 -25.53
N VAL A 600 -7.85 9.62 -26.75
CA VAL A 600 -6.57 10.12 -27.28
C VAL A 600 -6.70 11.48 -27.96
N LEU A 601 -5.65 12.29 -27.92
CA LEU A 601 -5.64 13.54 -28.68
C LEU A 601 -5.71 13.27 -30.19
N ALA A 602 -4.88 12.37 -30.71
CA ALA A 602 -4.82 12.03 -32.13
C ALA A 602 -4.81 10.51 -32.38
N ASP A 603 -5.66 10.05 -33.30
CA ASP A 603 -5.79 8.65 -33.72
C ASP A 603 -5.86 8.52 -35.25
N PRO A 604 -4.72 8.67 -35.94
CA PRO A 604 -4.67 8.49 -37.39
C PRO A 604 -4.91 7.03 -37.84
N GLY A 605 -4.69 6.04 -36.96
CA GLY A 605 -4.89 4.63 -37.32
C GLY A 605 -6.30 4.09 -37.12
N SER A 606 -7.23 4.91 -36.63
CA SER A 606 -8.62 4.52 -36.35
C SER A 606 -8.74 3.34 -35.37
N CYS A 607 -8.02 3.42 -34.26
CA CYS A 607 -7.91 2.37 -33.25
C CYS A 607 -8.79 2.58 -31.99
N VAL A 608 -9.30 3.79 -31.77
CA VAL A 608 -10.13 4.14 -30.61
C VAL A 608 -11.40 4.89 -31.00
N ARG A 609 -12.38 4.84 -30.10
CA ARG A 609 -13.70 5.47 -30.23
C ARG A 609 -13.72 6.94 -29.84
N THR A 610 -12.89 7.32 -28.86
CA THR A 610 -12.86 8.69 -28.31
C THR A 610 -11.53 9.34 -28.69
N PHE A 611 -11.59 10.34 -29.55
CA PHE A 611 -10.41 10.98 -30.12
C PHE A 611 -10.64 12.47 -30.39
N GLY A 612 -9.57 13.27 -30.31
CA GLY A 612 -9.59 14.69 -30.65
C GLY A 612 -9.46 14.95 -32.15
N THR A 613 -8.72 14.12 -32.88
CA THR A 613 -8.57 14.21 -34.34
C THR A 613 -8.10 12.89 -34.98
N ARG A 614 -8.42 12.72 -36.27
CA ARG A 614 -7.89 11.65 -37.15
C ARG A 614 -6.67 12.11 -37.96
N GLU A 615 -6.31 13.38 -37.87
CA GLU A 615 -5.16 13.91 -38.60
C GLU A 615 -3.85 13.37 -38.03
N ASP A 616 -2.92 13.06 -38.93
CA ASP A 616 -1.54 12.71 -38.59
C ASP A 616 -0.68 13.97 -38.75
N PHE A 617 -0.22 14.54 -37.63
CA PHE A 617 0.71 15.67 -37.61
C PHE A 617 1.64 15.54 -36.39
N LEU A 618 2.72 16.33 -36.38
CA LEU A 618 3.66 16.32 -35.26
C LEU A 618 3.03 17.00 -34.05
N VAL A 619 2.75 16.23 -32.99
CA VAL A 619 2.46 16.78 -31.67
C VAL A 619 3.80 17.12 -30.99
N PRO A 620 4.09 18.39 -30.66
CA PRO A 620 5.40 18.82 -30.13
C PRO A 620 5.83 18.08 -28.86
N SER A 621 4.87 17.60 -28.05
CA SER A 621 5.18 16.79 -26.87
C SER A 621 5.88 15.45 -27.20
N ALA A 622 5.85 15.02 -28.46
CA ALA A 622 6.58 13.84 -28.91
C ALA A 622 8.08 14.10 -29.15
N CYS A 623 8.49 15.36 -29.35
CA CYS A 623 9.84 15.75 -29.75
C CYS A 623 10.85 15.63 -28.60
N LEU A 624 10.54 16.21 -27.44
CA LEU A 624 11.52 16.50 -26.38
C LEU A 624 11.26 15.66 -25.13
N ASN A 625 11.87 14.47 -25.07
CA ASN A 625 11.53 13.40 -24.13
C ASN A 625 10.86 13.76 -22.79
N SER A 626 11.65 13.94 -21.73
CA SER A 626 11.17 14.30 -20.40
C SER A 626 11.02 15.82 -20.29
N THR A 627 11.81 16.58 -21.04
CA THR A 627 11.83 18.06 -21.05
C THR A 627 10.58 18.73 -21.60
N VAL A 628 9.63 18.00 -22.20
CA VAL A 628 8.27 18.49 -22.49
C VAL A 628 7.19 17.66 -21.79
N SER A 629 7.60 16.75 -20.91
CA SER A 629 6.72 15.77 -20.27
C SER A 629 6.92 15.76 -18.75
N GLY A 630 7.08 16.94 -18.17
CA GLY A 630 7.15 17.12 -16.72
C GLY A 630 8.49 16.73 -16.10
N LEU A 631 9.56 16.58 -16.88
CA LEU A 631 10.87 16.04 -16.46
C LEU A 631 10.82 14.62 -15.88
N VAL A 632 9.75 13.88 -16.16
CA VAL A 632 9.57 12.49 -15.70
C VAL A 632 10.05 11.50 -16.76
N SER A 633 10.78 10.48 -16.32
CA SER A 633 11.26 9.39 -17.18
C SER A 633 10.12 8.52 -17.71
N ARG A 634 10.45 7.50 -18.52
CA ARG A 634 9.49 6.41 -18.75
C ARG A 634 9.27 5.67 -17.43
N THR A 635 8.15 4.98 -17.33
CA THR A 635 7.86 4.17 -16.15
C THR A 635 8.72 2.91 -16.13
N VAL A 636 9.10 2.51 -14.93
CA VAL A 636 10.02 1.42 -14.63
C VAL A 636 9.26 0.37 -13.83
N LEU A 637 9.34 -0.88 -14.28
CA LEU A 637 8.85 -2.04 -13.54
C LEU A 637 10.04 -2.96 -13.29
N ASN A 638 10.70 -2.78 -12.15
CA ASN A 638 11.86 -3.55 -11.73
C ASN A 638 11.70 -4.03 -10.28
N ARG A 639 11.46 -5.33 -10.12
CA ARG A 639 11.21 -5.97 -8.81
C ARG A 639 12.43 -5.98 -7.87
N ARG A 640 13.63 -5.63 -8.35
CA ARG A 640 14.83 -5.52 -7.50
C ARG A 640 14.89 -4.19 -6.75
N VAL A 641 14.22 -3.16 -7.25
CA VAL A 641 14.25 -1.80 -6.68
C VAL A 641 12.87 -1.34 -6.20
N LEU A 642 11.79 -1.95 -6.69
CA LEU A 642 10.42 -1.70 -6.25
C LEU A 642 10.03 -2.72 -5.16
N ALA A 643 9.53 -2.21 -4.03
CA ALA A 643 8.98 -3.05 -2.99
C ALA A 643 7.60 -3.60 -3.41
N PRO A 644 7.20 -4.80 -2.93
CA PRO A 644 5.84 -5.28 -3.13
C PRO A 644 4.79 -4.26 -2.66
N GLY A 645 3.73 -4.07 -3.45
CA GLY A 645 2.63 -3.17 -3.11
C GLY A 645 2.87 -1.69 -3.39
N THR A 646 4.02 -1.29 -3.95
CA THR A 646 4.25 0.09 -4.42
C THR A 646 3.82 0.26 -5.87
N PHE A 647 3.52 1.50 -6.29
CA PHE A 647 3.34 1.82 -7.71
C PHE A 647 4.58 1.45 -8.53
N HIS A 648 4.42 1.29 -9.84
CA HIS A 648 5.53 1.30 -10.80
C HIS A 648 6.35 2.58 -10.63
N GLY A 649 7.65 2.52 -10.91
CA GLY A 649 8.56 3.62 -10.64
C GLY A 649 8.73 4.60 -11.80
N ALA A 650 9.26 5.77 -11.52
CA ALA A 650 9.85 6.67 -12.51
C ALA A 650 10.89 7.59 -11.85
N LYS A 651 11.79 8.17 -12.65
CA LYS A 651 12.75 9.19 -12.20
C LYS A 651 12.26 10.58 -12.58
N PHE A 652 12.49 11.53 -11.69
CA PHE A 652 12.38 12.96 -11.92
C PHE A 652 13.77 13.56 -12.15
N TYR A 653 14.03 14.02 -13.37
CA TYR A 653 15.31 14.59 -13.81
C TYR A 653 15.43 16.08 -13.46
N ARG A 654 15.63 16.38 -12.16
CA ARG A 654 15.72 17.76 -11.65
C ARG A 654 16.83 18.57 -12.31
N GLU A 655 17.92 17.91 -12.65
CA GLU A 655 19.10 18.47 -13.32
C GLU A 655 18.80 19.00 -14.74
N LEU A 656 17.69 18.57 -15.35
CA LEU A 656 17.26 19.02 -16.68
C LEU A 656 16.29 20.22 -16.62
N ALA A 657 16.02 20.77 -15.44
CA ALA A 657 15.12 21.91 -15.26
C ALA A 657 15.43 23.13 -16.15
N PRO A 658 16.69 23.50 -16.44
CA PRO A 658 16.99 24.61 -17.35
C PRO A 658 16.50 24.41 -18.79
N ALA A 659 16.28 23.16 -19.21
CA ALA A 659 15.81 22.78 -20.55
C ALA A 659 14.32 22.38 -20.56
N ASP A 660 13.60 22.58 -19.45
CA ASP A 660 12.19 22.21 -19.34
C ASP A 660 11.27 23.19 -20.06
N VAL A 661 10.53 22.67 -21.04
CA VAL A 661 9.54 23.39 -21.84
C VAL A 661 8.13 22.81 -21.65
N SER A 662 7.92 22.01 -20.60
CA SER A 662 6.62 21.38 -20.31
C SER A 662 5.52 22.44 -20.11
N HIS A 663 5.77 23.46 -19.29
CA HIS A 663 4.83 24.58 -19.12
C HIS A 663 4.68 25.42 -20.39
N ARG A 664 5.79 25.70 -21.09
CA ARG A 664 5.76 26.42 -22.37
C ARG A 664 4.83 25.76 -23.38
N PHE A 665 4.89 24.43 -23.50
CA PHE A 665 3.99 23.66 -24.35
C PHE A 665 2.52 23.79 -23.92
N LEU A 666 2.23 23.60 -22.63
CA LEU A 666 0.88 23.67 -22.09
C LEU A 666 0.27 25.06 -22.25
N ASP A 667 1.03 26.09 -21.94
CA ASP A 667 0.60 27.49 -21.97
C ASP A 667 0.32 27.94 -23.41
N ALA A 668 1.23 27.65 -24.35
CA ALA A 668 1.04 28.00 -25.76
C ALA A 668 -0.22 27.36 -26.38
N VAL A 669 -0.58 26.14 -25.96
CA VAL A 669 -1.83 25.50 -26.40
C VAL A 669 -3.04 26.11 -25.68
N THR A 670 -2.93 26.36 -24.36
CA THR A 670 -4.01 26.95 -23.55
C THR A 670 -4.39 28.34 -24.05
N GLU A 671 -3.41 29.15 -24.46
CA GLU A 671 -3.61 30.49 -25.05
C GLU A 671 -4.50 30.46 -26.30
N ARG A 672 -4.58 29.33 -27.00
CA ARG A 672 -5.42 29.16 -28.20
C ARG A 672 -6.85 28.72 -27.91
N PHE A 673 -7.24 28.48 -26.65
CA PHE A 673 -8.57 27.99 -26.33
C PHE A 673 -9.69 28.95 -26.77
N ALA A 674 -9.50 30.26 -26.56
CA ALA A 674 -10.46 31.27 -27.02
C ALA A 674 -10.62 31.25 -28.54
N ASP A 675 -9.51 31.15 -29.28
CA ASP A 675 -9.48 31.14 -30.75
C ASP A 675 -10.27 29.96 -31.34
N VAL A 676 -10.25 28.80 -30.67
CA VAL A 676 -10.87 27.57 -31.18
C VAL A 676 -12.26 27.28 -30.63
N THR A 677 -12.74 28.02 -29.62
CA THR A 677 -13.99 27.71 -28.89
C THR A 677 -15.18 27.54 -29.83
N ALA A 678 -15.42 28.49 -30.73
CA ALA A 678 -16.53 28.42 -31.67
C ALA A 678 -16.44 27.21 -32.62
N ARG A 679 -15.22 26.85 -33.04
CA ARG A 679 -14.98 25.68 -33.90
C ARG A 679 -15.21 24.38 -33.14
N VAL A 680 -14.78 24.29 -31.89
CA VAL A 680 -15.04 23.13 -31.02
C VAL A 680 -16.54 22.94 -30.83
N ASP A 681 -17.27 24.00 -30.44
CA ASP A 681 -18.72 23.97 -30.21
C ASP A 681 -19.52 23.50 -31.44
N ALA A 682 -19.04 23.78 -32.65
CA ALA A 682 -19.62 23.27 -33.89
C ALA A 682 -19.26 21.80 -34.18
N ASP A 683 -18.01 21.41 -33.95
CA ASP A 683 -17.47 20.12 -34.41
C ASP A 683 -17.75 18.96 -33.45
N TRP A 684 -17.65 19.18 -32.14
CA TRP A 684 -17.74 18.08 -31.16
C TRP A 684 -19.11 17.37 -31.18
N PRO A 685 -20.28 18.05 -31.31
CA PRO A 685 -21.57 17.36 -31.33
C PRO A 685 -21.78 16.56 -32.62
N VAL A 686 -21.18 16.99 -33.72
CA VAL A 686 -21.22 16.27 -35.00
C VAL A 686 -20.39 15.00 -34.89
N ARG A 687 -19.16 15.10 -34.37
CA ARG A 687 -18.26 13.96 -34.16
C ARG A 687 -18.83 12.96 -33.16
N GLN A 688 -19.46 13.42 -32.08
CA GLN A 688 -20.06 12.54 -31.08
C GLN A 688 -21.16 11.66 -31.68
N ARG A 689 -21.99 12.22 -32.57
CA ARG A 689 -23.11 11.55 -33.25
C ARG A 689 -22.70 10.69 -34.45
N ALA A 690 -21.48 10.89 -34.98
CA ALA A 690 -20.95 10.08 -36.07
C ALA A 690 -20.63 8.65 -35.59
N ASP A 691 -20.53 7.71 -36.54
CA ASP A 691 -19.99 6.39 -36.24
C ASP A 691 -18.48 6.50 -35.92
N ARG A 692 -18.15 6.17 -34.68
CA ARG A 692 -16.79 6.20 -34.14
C ARG A 692 -16.24 4.80 -33.87
N THR A 693 -16.83 3.76 -34.47
CA THR A 693 -16.36 2.39 -34.32
C THR A 693 -14.91 2.26 -34.83
N PRO A 694 -13.97 1.74 -34.02
CA PRO A 694 -12.59 1.52 -34.46
C PRO A 694 -12.52 0.56 -35.65
N THR A 695 -11.90 1.00 -36.74
CA THR A 695 -11.73 0.19 -37.96
C THR A 695 -10.40 -0.54 -38.01
N TRP A 696 -9.43 -0.14 -37.17
CA TRP A 696 -8.06 -0.68 -37.14
C TRP A 696 -7.32 -0.57 -38.49
N ALA A 697 -7.70 0.38 -39.34
CA ALA A 697 -7.09 0.64 -40.64
C ALA A 697 -5.56 0.79 -40.55
N GLY A 698 -5.09 1.47 -39.50
CA GLY A 698 -3.68 1.65 -39.23
C GLY A 698 -2.90 0.36 -38.95
N TRP A 699 -3.53 -0.68 -38.40
CA TRP A 699 -2.91 -1.98 -38.19
C TRP A 699 -2.79 -2.76 -39.50
N ALA A 700 -3.88 -2.82 -40.27
CA ALA A 700 -3.92 -3.50 -41.57
C ALA A 700 -2.89 -2.91 -42.55
N GLU A 701 -2.72 -1.58 -42.56
CA GLU A 701 -1.70 -0.94 -43.40
C GLU A 701 -0.28 -1.33 -42.99
N ILE A 702 0.00 -1.47 -41.70
CA ILE A 702 1.34 -1.84 -41.22
C ILE A 702 1.67 -3.29 -41.54
N GLU A 703 0.70 -4.20 -41.46
CA GLU A 703 0.87 -5.58 -41.92
C GLU A 703 1.20 -5.63 -43.41
N ARG A 704 0.48 -4.83 -44.22
CA ARG A 704 0.75 -4.68 -45.65
C ARG A 704 2.16 -4.15 -45.93
N ILE A 705 2.56 -3.06 -45.28
CA ILE A 705 3.90 -2.47 -45.43
C ILE A 705 4.98 -3.47 -44.98
N SER A 706 4.78 -4.14 -43.85
CA SER A 706 5.74 -5.14 -43.34
C SER A 706 5.94 -6.29 -44.32
N ALA A 707 4.90 -6.72 -45.03
CA ALA A 707 4.96 -7.76 -46.05
C ALA A 707 5.61 -7.26 -47.36
N GLU A 708 5.16 -6.11 -47.87
CA GLU A 708 5.64 -5.52 -49.14
C GLU A 708 7.14 -5.20 -49.11
N TYR A 709 7.62 -4.70 -47.97
CA TYR A 709 9.02 -4.34 -47.77
C TYR A 709 9.85 -5.49 -47.17
N GLY A 710 9.29 -6.70 -47.01
CA GLY A 710 10.04 -7.88 -46.54
C GLY A 710 10.62 -7.75 -45.12
N ILE A 711 10.01 -6.94 -44.26
CA ILE A 711 10.48 -6.65 -42.89
C ILE A 711 10.21 -7.83 -41.96
N GLY A 712 9.09 -8.53 -42.15
CA GLY A 712 8.71 -9.71 -41.36
C GLY A 712 8.31 -9.45 -39.90
N ASP A 713 8.49 -8.23 -39.39
CA ASP A 713 8.07 -7.81 -38.05
C ASP A 713 7.45 -6.40 -38.06
N VAL A 714 6.15 -6.35 -37.74
CA VAL A 714 5.37 -5.10 -37.64
C VAL A 714 5.89 -4.13 -36.57
N THR A 715 6.75 -4.56 -35.63
CA THR A 715 7.35 -3.66 -34.63
C THR A 715 8.40 -2.72 -35.22
N LEU A 716 8.97 -3.07 -36.37
CA LEU A 716 9.97 -2.28 -37.11
C LEU A 716 9.34 -1.25 -38.05
N VAL A 717 8.01 -1.30 -38.23
CA VAL A 717 7.23 -0.29 -38.97
C VAL A 717 6.68 0.72 -37.96
N LYS A 718 7.07 1.98 -38.10
CA LYS A 718 6.77 3.08 -37.19
C LYS A 718 5.85 4.10 -37.87
N PRO A 719 4.52 3.93 -37.73
CA PRO A 719 3.57 4.77 -38.44
C PRO A 719 3.45 6.17 -37.82
N GLY A 720 3.21 7.17 -38.65
CA GLY A 720 2.88 8.53 -38.20
C GLY A 720 4.08 9.45 -38.08
N VAL A 721 3.80 10.75 -38.07
CA VAL A 721 4.81 11.82 -38.08
C VAL A 721 5.73 11.76 -36.85
N GLY A 722 5.13 11.61 -35.66
CA GLY A 722 5.89 11.58 -34.40
C GLY A 722 6.82 10.36 -34.27
N GLU A 723 6.34 9.17 -34.63
CA GLU A 723 7.15 7.94 -34.55
C GLU A 723 8.22 7.89 -35.65
N THR A 724 7.92 8.38 -36.85
CA THR A 724 8.92 8.53 -37.93
C THR A 724 10.04 9.48 -37.51
N THR A 725 9.69 10.62 -36.92
CA THR A 725 10.67 11.55 -36.35
C THR A 725 11.55 10.86 -35.30
N ARG A 726 10.97 10.04 -34.41
CA ARG A 726 11.73 9.26 -33.43
C ARG A 726 12.66 8.23 -34.05
N VAL A 727 12.24 7.56 -35.12
CA VAL A 727 13.11 6.64 -35.89
C VAL A 727 14.30 7.40 -36.43
N LEU A 728 14.05 8.51 -37.12
CA LEU A 728 15.07 9.35 -37.71
C LEU A 728 16.00 9.98 -36.69
N LEU A 729 15.60 10.11 -35.42
CA LEU A 729 16.46 10.69 -34.39
C LEU A 729 17.22 9.64 -33.57
N ARG A 730 16.63 8.46 -33.34
CA ARG A 730 17.04 7.57 -32.23
C ARG A 730 17.20 6.10 -32.62
N ARG A 731 17.02 5.77 -33.90
CA ARG A 731 17.14 4.41 -34.44
C ARG A 731 18.06 4.42 -35.65
N VAL A 732 18.27 3.24 -36.23
CA VAL A 732 18.88 3.08 -37.55
C VAL A 732 17.73 3.08 -38.58
N PRO A 733 17.39 4.25 -39.15
CA PRO A 733 16.36 4.34 -40.18
C PRO A 733 16.80 3.59 -41.45
N TRP A 734 15.88 2.83 -42.03
CA TRP A 734 16.07 2.18 -43.32
C TRP A 734 15.50 3.02 -44.46
N ALA A 735 14.25 3.46 -44.31
CA ALA A 735 13.54 4.27 -45.29
C ALA A 735 12.40 5.04 -44.63
N VAL A 736 11.94 6.11 -45.26
CA VAL A 736 10.73 6.83 -44.87
C VAL A 736 9.73 6.77 -46.01
N LEU A 737 8.54 6.27 -45.73
CA LEU A 737 7.42 6.31 -46.67
C LEU A 737 6.62 7.59 -46.44
N VAL A 738 6.34 8.35 -47.49
CA VAL A 738 5.60 9.62 -47.43
C VAL A 738 4.34 9.50 -48.26
N ARG A 739 3.21 9.97 -47.72
CA ARG A 739 1.96 10.07 -48.47
C ARG A 739 2.15 11.09 -49.59
N ALA A 740 1.77 10.71 -50.80
CA ALA A 740 1.73 11.63 -51.94
C ALA A 740 0.96 12.92 -51.58
N GLY A 741 1.60 14.08 -51.81
CA GLY A 741 1.04 15.40 -51.50
C GLY A 741 1.12 15.86 -50.04
N ALA A 742 1.77 15.11 -49.14
CA ALA A 742 1.92 15.50 -47.73
C ALA A 742 3.23 16.24 -47.40
N ALA A 743 4.03 16.60 -48.41
CA ALA A 743 5.39 17.12 -48.23
C ALA A 743 5.47 18.40 -47.38
N GLU A 744 4.52 19.33 -47.54
CA GLU A 744 4.48 20.59 -46.77
C GLU A 744 4.34 20.35 -45.27
N ASP A 745 3.49 19.40 -44.86
CA ASP A 745 3.28 19.02 -43.45
C ASP A 745 4.42 18.15 -42.87
N LEU A 746 5.40 17.77 -43.71
CA LEU A 746 6.50 16.85 -43.36
C LEU A 746 7.89 17.49 -43.50
N ALA A 747 7.98 18.82 -43.62
CA ALA A 747 9.24 19.53 -43.83
C ALA A 747 10.35 19.09 -42.83
N HIS A 748 10.00 18.88 -41.56
CA HIS A 748 10.94 18.41 -40.54
C HIS A 748 11.40 16.96 -40.75
N VAL A 749 10.51 16.06 -41.16
CA VAL A 749 10.84 14.66 -41.46
C VAL A 749 11.77 14.60 -42.68
N LEU A 750 11.46 15.36 -43.72
CA LEU A 750 12.24 15.41 -44.95
C LEU A 750 13.66 15.95 -44.67
N LEU A 751 13.76 17.03 -43.89
CA LEU A 751 15.05 17.58 -43.45
C LEU A 751 15.88 16.56 -42.67
N LEU A 752 15.28 15.86 -41.71
CA LEU A 752 15.97 14.84 -40.92
C LEU A 752 16.40 13.63 -41.77
N ALA A 753 15.56 13.21 -42.71
CA ALA A 753 15.88 12.13 -43.64
C ALA A 753 17.05 12.51 -44.56
N GLU A 754 17.06 13.73 -45.10
CA GLU A 754 18.16 14.26 -45.90
C GLU A 754 19.47 14.31 -45.11
N GLN A 755 19.45 14.87 -43.90
CA GLN A 755 20.63 14.96 -43.03
C GLN A 755 21.24 13.60 -42.71
N ARG A 756 20.41 12.57 -42.56
CA ARG A 756 20.84 11.20 -42.26
C ARG A 756 21.06 10.32 -43.49
N GLY A 757 20.82 10.83 -44.70
CA GLY A 757 20.94 10.06 -45.93
C GLY A 757 19.93 8.90 -46.03
N VAL A 758 18.74 9.06 -45.44
CA VAL A 758 17.68 8.06 -45.44
C VAL A 758 16.81 8.23 -46.69
N PRO A 759 16.61 7.18 -47.50
CA PRO A 759 15.76 7.27 -48.68
C PRO A 759 14.30 7.55 -48.29
N VAL A 760 13.68 8.46 -49.04
CA VAL A 760 12.27 8.83 -48.91
C VAL A 760 11.52 8.31 -50.13
N HIS A 761 10.44 7.56 -49.91
CA HIS A 761 9.61 6.99 -50.97
C HIS A 761 8.18 7.54 -50.87
N GLU A 762 7.68 8.13 -51.96
CA GLU A 762 6.27 8.50 -52.03
C GLU A 762 5.41 7.25 -52.30
N VAL A 763 4.39 7.05 -51.46
CA VAL A 763 3.47 5.91 -51.56
C VAL A 763 2.03 6.44 -51.62
N PRO A 764 1.30 6.19 -52.72
CA PRO A 764 -0.10 6.56 -52.85
C PRO A 764 -0.98 5.84 -51.81
N GLY A 765 -1.97 6.55 -51.26
CA GLY A 765 -3.00 5.95 -50.41
C GLY A 765 -2.57 5.55 -49.00
N LEU A 766 -1.42 6.02 -48.51
CA LEU A 766 -1.01 5.80 -47.11
C LEU A 766 -2.04 6.39 -46.13
N THR A 767 -2.38 5.65 -45.07
CA THR A 767 -3.27 6.06 -43.97
C THR A 767 -2.60 7.08 -43.04
N TYR A 768 -1.28 7.03 -42.95
CA TYR A 768 -0.45 8.02 -42.27
C TYR A 768 0.14 9.03 -43.26
N ARG A 769 0.56 10.21 -42.80
CA ARG A 769 1.33 11.15 -43.63
C ARG A 769 2.72 10.61 -43.91
N CYS A 770 3.33 9.92 -42.94
CA CYS A 770 4.57 9.21 -43.17
C CYS A 770 4.70 7.97 -42.28
N VAL A 771 5.59 7.06 -42.68
CA VAL A 771 5.94 5.83 -41.94
C VAL A 771 7.45 5.65 -41.96
N GLY A 772 8.08 5.56 -40.80
CA GLY A 772 9.49 5.23 -40.66
C GLY A 772 9.69 3.72 -40.64
N LEU A 773 10.62 3.23 -41.44
CA LEU A 773 11.03 1.83 -41.46
C LEU A 773 12.37 1.66 -40.75
N ILE A 774 12.48 0.66 -39.87
CA ILE A 774 13.72 0.30 -39.18
C ILE A 774 14.32 -0.94 -39.87
N HIS A 775 15.65 -0.96 -40.02
CA HIS A 775 16.34 -2.06 -40.70
C HIS A 775 16.23 -3.38 -39.88
N PRO A 776 15.84 -4.52 -40.49
CA PRO A 776 15.62 -5.79 -39.79
C PRO A 776 16.89 -6.57 -39.41
N ARG A 777 18.06 -6.24 -39.99
CA ARG A 777 19.36 -6.85 -39.64
C ARG A 777 20.31 -5.79 -39.07
N PHE A 778 20.73 -5.93 -37.82
CA PHE A 778 21.76 -5.07 -37.24
C PHE A 778 23.14 -5.73 -37.40
N THR A 779 24.10 -5.05 -38.00
CA THR A 779 25.54 -5.38 -37.93
C THR A 779 26.24 -4.21 -37.21
N ARG A 780 26.93 -4.49 -36.10
CA ARG A 780 27.80 -3.51 -35.42
C ARG A 780 28.77 -2.91 -36.46
N GLY A 781 28.71 -1.59 -36.68
CA GLY A 781 29.57 -0.86 -37.62
C GLY A 781 28.85 -0.11 -38.77
N ALA A 782 27.52 -0.20 -38.88
CA ALA A 782 26.75 0.41 -39.98
C ALA A 782 26.43 1.92 -39.81
N THR A 783 26.90 2.57 -38.75
CA THR A 783 26.79 4.03 -38.58
C THR A 783 28.16 4.60 -38.29
N GLY A 784 28.62 5.54 -39.12
CA GLY A 784 29.83 6.31 -38.85
C GLY A 784 29.69 7.13 -37.56
N ALA A 785 30.81 7.57 -36.99
CA ALA A 785 30.82 8.44 -35.79
C ALA A 785 30.04 9.77 -35.97
N ASP A 786 29.60 10.07 -37.20
CA ASP A 786 28.80 11.21 -37.62
C ASP A 786 27.29 10.92 -37.72
N GLY A 787 26.84 9.70 -37.40
CA GLY A 787 25.42 9.33 -37.41
C GLY A 787 24.83 9.05 -38.80
N ARG A 788 25.66 8.94 -39.85
CA ARG A 788 25.25 8.54 -41.20
C ARG A 788 25.31 7.03 -41.38
N THR A 789 24.43 6.49 -42.23
CA THR A 789 24.51 5.11 -42.73
C THR A 789 25.89 4.89 -43.37
N ALA A 790 26.66 3.95 -42.84
CA ALA A 790 27.89 3.49 -43.48
C ALA A 790 27.50 2.86 -44.82
N ARG A 791 28.21 3.28 -45.89
CA ARG A 791 27.97 2.82 -47.27
C ARG A 791 28.08 1.31 -47.43
#